data_AF-A0A936W6K7-F1
#
_entry.id   AF-A0A936W6K7-F1
#
_cell.length_a   1.000
_cell.length_b   1.000
_cell.length_c   1.000
_cell.angle_alpha   90.00
_cell.angle_beta   90.00
_cell.angle_gamma   90.00
#
_symmetry.space_group_name_H-M   'P 1'
#
loop_
_entity.id
_entity.type
_entity.pdbx_description
1 polymer ?
#
loop_
_entity_poly.entity_id
_entity_poly.type
_entity_poly.pdbx_seq_one_letter_code
_entity_poly.pdbx_strand_id
1 'polypeptide(L)'
;MRTLLLYICALLISTTAWAQVPQRMNYQAILRDGNGLVLPNTAGTLGIAVLQGSSSGPVVYSEDHAVTSNGYGLTNVAIGAGTVVSGNFTAIDWSTGSYYVRTSWDGDVLGTSQLLSVPYALFAEESNTPGPQGATGPQGPAGVTGAPGAPGAPGATGSAGATGPQGPQGPQGANGATGPQGPAGTDGADGADGTGVTILGSLTNVNQLPGTGDPGDAYLVNGNLYVWSDNTNTWENVGSIQGPVGPQGPAGPQGTTGTQGAAGAAGAPGATGPAGPQGTTGAAGPTGADGRTVLSGNGAPSNATGVNGDFYINTTTNLIYGPKSGGNWGGGTSLVGPTGATGATGPAGAQGPQGNTGSQGPAGATGSPGAAGAQGPQGNAGPTGPQGLVGPIGATGPTGTNGTNGLDGKTVLNGATNPINTIGTNGDFYINTATNFLFGPKAGGAWPSGVALVGPQGPPGAGNGWTIVGNSGTVAATNFLGTTDAQSLAFRVDNIPAGLLAADSTAGTTALGKMALRANTTGQLNSAFGFQALRSNLDGDWNTALGYQSLYRNTTASSNTAVGAGSLYNNTTGGSNAALGYRSSYANTTGQHNVSVGSASAYFNTTGSDNVSVGYNAARETTTGNSNVAVGSSALRNNQTRTDNTAVGDSALHSNDDGLPPLSGELDPPTGFYNTATGSKSLRANTSGYMNTANGYRSLTVNTTGYINTAVGASALSLNTTGDENTAVGIEALQSNTTGNSNTAVGSGAGPNAGTRSNTTALGAGSICTASNQVRVGNDLVTSIGGYAGWTTLPSDGRFKLAVQEDVHGLDFLMRLRPVTYNVDVAAIETALHSDRSAVSRTLSPEALAAQAEKASIRYTGFIAQEVDAAAKATGYDFSGVDKATDGSAMLGLRYAEFVVPLVKAMQEQQVIIERLEKRIAELEAR
;
A
#
# COMPACT_ATOMS: atom_id res chain seq x y z
N MET A 1 23.94 -23.70 -31.98
CA MET A 1 23.17 -22.70 -31.20
C MET A 1 23.58 -22.55 -29.73
N ARG A 2 24.59 -23.28 -29.22
CA ARG A 2 25.14 -23.09 -27.86
C ARG A 2 26.39 -22.19 -27.78
N THR A 3 26.96 -21.80 -28.91
CA THR A 3 28.18 -20.97 -28.99
C THR A 3 27.95 -19.51 -29.40
N LEU A 4 26.74 -19.17 -29.86
CA LEU A 4 26.35 -17.78 -30.19
C LEU A 4 25.65 -17.07 -29.02
N LEU A 5 25.09 -17.84 -28.08
CA LEU A 5 24.56 -17.33 -26.80
C LEU A 5 25.68 -16.94 -25.82
N LEU A 6 26.92 -17.41 -26.07
CA LEU A 6 28.09 -17.11 -25.24
C LEU A 6 28.82 -15.81 -25.62
N TYR A 7 28.49 -15.19 -26.76
CA TYR A 7 29.13 -13.94 -27.21
C TYR A 7 28.25 -12.69 -27.11
N ILE A 8 26.93 -12.84 -26.92
CA ILE A 8 26.01 -11.69 -26.76
C ILE A 8 25.82 -11.29 -25.29
N CYS A 9 26.23 -12.13 -24.34
CA CYS A 9 26.37 -11.74 -22.92
C CYS A 9 27.70 -11.02 -22.60
N ALA A 10 28.56 -10.76 -23.60
CA ALA A 10 29.94 -10.30 -23.40
C ALA A 10 30.24 -8.88 -23.92
N LEU A 11 29.26 -8.00 -24.11
CA LEU A 11 29.55 -6.59 -24.41
C LEU A 11 28.66 -5.62 -23.63
N LEU A 12 29.33 -4.81 -22.81
CA LEU A 12 28.85 -3.61 -22.08
C LEU A 12 28.12 -3.86 -20.76
N ILE A 13 28.88 -4.19 -19.71
CA ILE A 13 29.19 -3.26 -18.60
C ILE A 13 30.46 -3.78 -17.94
N SER A 14 31.56 -3.06 -18.11
CA SER A 14 32.76 -3.21 -17.29
C SER A 14 32.49 -2.56 -15.93
N THR A 15 32.00 -3.33 -14.97
CA THR A 15 32.09 -2.96 -13.55
C THR A 15 33.35 -3.62 -12.99
N THR A 16 34.41 -2.82 -12.86
CA THR A 16 35.47 -3.15 -11.89
C THR A 16 34.84 -3.09 -10.51
N ALA A 17 34.45 -4.23 -9.96
CA ALA A 17 34.16 -4.36 -8.54
C ALA A 17 35.47 -4.17 -7.79
N TRP A 18 35.65 -3.00 -7.16
CA TRP A 18 36.64 -2.86 -6.11
C TRP A 18 36.04 -3.56 -4.89
N ALA A 19 36.48 -4.77 -4.61
CA ALA A 19 36.25 -5.40 -3.32
C ALA A 19 36.77 -4.44 -2.25
N GLN A 20 35.91 -4.04 -1.32
CA GLN A 20 36.33 -3.32 -0.13
C GLN A 20 37.13 -4.29 0.75
N VAL A 21 38.38 -3.93 1.03
CA VAL A 21 39.18 -4.49 2.14
C VAL A 21 39.47 -3.28 3.05
N PRO A 22 39.32 -3.36 4.40
CA PRO A 22 39.85 -4.46 5.23
C PRO A 22 38.93 -4.92 6.39
N GLN A 23 38.61 -6.21 6.60
CA GLN A 23 39.46 -7.34 7.03
C GLN A 23 40.38 -7.04 8.23
N ARG A 24 39.85 -6.44 9.31
CA ARG A 24 40.62 -6.11 10.53
C ARG A 24 39.96 -6.63 11.81
N MET A 25 40.75 -6.95 12.84
CA MET A 25 40.25 -7.26 14.19
C MET A 25 40.60 -6.15 15.18
N ASN A 26 39.63 -5.60 15.91
CA ASN A 26 39.93 -4.61 16.95
C ASN A 26 40.60 -5.28 18.16
N TYR A 27 41.71 -4.71 18.62
CA TYR A 27 42.47 -5.16 19.79
C TYR A 27 42.75 -3.98 20.72
N GLN A 28 42.51 -4.18 22.01
CA GLN A 28 42.73 -3.19 23.05
C GLN A 28 43.72 -3.75 24.07
N ALA A 29 44.72 -2.95 24.44
CA ALA A 29 45.73 -3.31 25.42
C ALA A 29 45.90 -2.22 26.48
N ILE A 30 46.30 -2.61 27.69
CA ILE A 30 46.69 -1.70 28.77
C ILE A 30 48.16 -1.95 29.08
N LEU A 31 48.97 -0.90 28.99
CA LEU A 31 50.40 -0.92 29.28
C LEU A 31 50.65 -0.86 30.78
N ARG A 32 51.48 -1.78 31.27
CA ARG A 32 51.89 -1.88 32.67
C ARG A 32 53.40 -2.10 32.75
N ASP A 33 54.01 -1.61 33.82
CA ASP A 33 55.41 -1.88 34.16
C ASP A 33 55.59 -3.29 34.76
N GLY A 34 56.85 -3.67 35.05
CA GLY A 34 57.18 -4.97 35.64
C GLY A 34 56.61 -5.22 37.06
N ASN A 35 56.07 -4.19 37.71
CA ASN A 35 55.38 -4.28 39.00
C ASN A 35 53.84 -4.27 38.85
N GLY A 36 53.32 -4.24 37.62
CA GLY A 36 51.88 -4.23 37.31
C GLY A 36 51.21 -2.86 37.40
N LEU A 37 51.97 -1.76 37.59
CA LEU A 37 51.46 -0.39 37.59
C LEU A 37 51.23 0.09 36.16
N VAL A 38 50.14 0.84 35.95
CA VAL A 38 49.75 1.35 34.62
C VAL A 38 50.74 2.43 34.15
N LEU A 39 51.10 2.38 32.86
CA LEU A 39 51.99 3.34 32.20
C LEU A 39 51.19 4.33 31.34
N PRO A 40 50.80 5.51 31.88
CA PRO A 40 50.02 6.49 31.13
C PRO A 40 50.88 7.26 30.12
N ASN A 41 50.27 7.72 29.01
CA ASN A 41 50.88 8.62 28.03
C ASN A 41 52.25 8.17 27.48
N THR A 42 52.47 6.85 27.39
CA THR A 42 53.75 6.26 26.98
C THR A 42 53.70 5.90 25.49
N ALA A 43 54.69 6.38 24.72
CA ALA A 43 54.83 6.11 23.29
C ALA A 43 55.80 4.95 23.05
N GLY A 44 55.48 4.07 22.10
CA GLY A 44 56.33 2.96 21.67
C GLY A 44 55.66 2.10 20.61
N THR A 45 56.25 0.94 20.32
CA THR A 45 55.82 0.04 19.25
C THR A 45 55.14 -1.20 19.84
N LEU A 46 53.84 -1.36 19.58
CA LEU A 46 53.10 -2.56 19.93
C LEU A 46 53.16 -3.56 18.77
N GLY A 47 53.91 -4.64 18.94
CA GLY A 47 53.94 -5.76 18.01
C GLY A 47 52.86 -6.78 18.32
N ILE A 48 52.19 -7.28 17.28
CA ILE A 48 51.16 -8.31 17.35
C ILE A 48 51.54 -9.44 16.39
N ALA A 49 51.56 -10.68 16.90
CA ALA A 49 51.76 -11.88 16.10
C ALA A 49 50.65 -12.90 16.35
N VAL A 50 50.15 -13.53 15.29
CA VAL A 50 49.21 -14.67 15.33
C VAL A 50 50.00 -15.96 15.15
N LEU A 51 49.88 -16.87 16.11
CA LEU A 51 50.52 -18.18 16.13
C LEU A 51 49.46 -19.27 15.98
N GLN A 52 49.80 -20.36 15.29
CA GLN A 52 48.89 -21.49 15.07
C GLN A 52 49.23 -22.69 15.96
N GLY A 53 48.21 -23.34 16.51
CA GLY A 53 48.30 -24.62 17.21
C GLY A 53 48.71 -24.55 18.69
N SER A 54 49.62 -23.66 19.08
CA SER A 54 50.06 -23.49 20.48
C SER A 54 50.60 -22.09 20.77
N SER A 55 50.82 -21.75 22.05
CA SER A 55 51.44 -20.49 22.48
C SER A 55 52.92 -20.33 22.06
N SER A 56 53.53 -21.39 21.54
CA SER A 56 54.89 -21.40 20.96
C SER A 56 54.91 -21.89 19.50
N GLY A 57 53.74 -21.93 18.85
CA GLY A 57 53.59 -22.39 17.47
C GLY A 57 54.21 -21.45 16.43
N PRO A 58 54.19 -21.85 15.14
CA PRO A 58 54.68 -20.99 14.07
C PRO A 58 53.84 -19.70 13.98
N VAL A 59 54.52 -18.57 13.75
CA VAL A 59 53.87 -17.29 13.45
C VAL A 59 53.33 -17.34 12.03
N VAL A 60 52.01 -17.28 11.89
CA VAL A 60 51.32 -17.24 10.59
C VAL A 60 51.10 -15.81 10.08
N TYR A 61 51.12 -14.83 10.98
CA TYR A 61 51.05 -13.41 10.67
C TYR A 61 51.64 -12.56 11.79
N SER A 62 52.31 -11.46 11.49
CA SER A 62 52.73 -10.46 12.46
C SER A 62 52.81 -9.05 11.89
N GLU A 63 52.58 -8.06 12.74
CA GLU A 63 52.60 -6.64 12.40
C GLU A 63 52.95 -5.76 13.60
N ASP A 64 53.41 -4.55 13.32
CA ASP A 64 53.80 -3.56 14.32
C ASP A 64 52.94 -2.28 14.23
N HIS A 65 52.59 -1.73 15.39
CA HIS A 65 51.83 -0.48 15.53
C HIS A 65 52.60 0.55 16.37
N ALA A 66 52.87 1.71 15.79
CA ALA A 66 53.35 2.86 16.57
C ALA A 66 52.16 3.45 17.35
N VAL A 67 52.20 3.39 18.68
CA VAL A 67 51.10 3.80 19.55
C VAL A 67 51.56 4.65 20.72
N THR A 68 50.67 5.53 21.19
CA THR A 68 50.82 6.25 22.46
C THR A 68 49.64 5.90 23.36
N SER A 69 49.93 5.40 24.56
CA SER A 69 48.89 5.06 25.54
C SER A 69 48.17 6.31 26.05
N ASN A 70 46.92 6.21 26.49
CA ASN A 70 46.21 7.34 27.10
C ASN A 70 46.56 7.51 28.60
N GLY A 71 45.88 8.43 29.30
CA GLY A 71 46.06 8.67 30.74
C GLY A 71 45.75 7.47 31.66
N TYR A 72 45.19 6.39 31.12
CA TYR A 72 44.94 5.12 31.80
C TYR A 72 45.79 3.97 31.23
N GLY A 73 46.85 4.29 30.48
CA GLY A 73 47.76 3.33 29.85
C GLY A 73 47.12 2.49 28.74
N LEU A 74 45.95 2.87 28.25
CA LEU A 74 45.20 2.10 27.26
C LEU A 74 45.58 2.50 25.82
N THR A 75 45.69 1.52 24.94
CA THR A 75 45.89 1.67 23.50
C THR A 75 44.93 0.78 22.71
N ASN A 76 44.44 1.28 21.58
CA ASN A 76 43.55 0.57 20.67
C ASN A 76 44.25 0.43 19.32
N VAL A 77 44.33 -0.78 18.80
CA VAL A 77 44.88 -1.06 17.47
C VAL A 77 43.92 -1.98 16.72
N ALA A 78 43.96 -1.91 15.39
CA ALA A 78 43.21 -2.83 14.55
C ALA A 78 44.22 -3.81 13.93
N ILE A 79 44.12 -5.09 14.29
CA ILE A 79 44.96 -6.13 13.74
C ILE A 79 44.67 -6.24 12.24
N GLY A 80 45.69 -6.09 11.39
CA GLY A 80 45.56 -5.92 9.93
C GLY A 80 45.64 -4.46 9.46
N ALA A 81 45.92 -3.52 10.36
CA ALA A 81 46.18 -2.11 10.05
C ALA A 81 47.62 -1.67 10.35
N GLY A 82 48.43 -2.55 10.94
CA GLY A 82 49.80 -2.25 11.32
C GLY A 82 50.77 -2.36 10.15
N THR A 83 52.04 -2.09 10.43
CA THR A 83 53.13 -2.38 9.49
C THR A 83 53.39 -3.88 9.53
N VAL A 84 53.02 -4.59 8.46
CA VAL A 84 53.20 -6.06 8.39
C VAL A 84 54.68 -6.40 8.48
N VAL A 85 55.03 -7.25 9.46
CA VAL A 85 56.38 -7.78 9.67
C VAL A 85 56.53 -9.13 8.97
N SER A 86 55.50 -9.99 9.01
CA SER A 86 55.51 -11.28 8.31
C SER A 86 54.10 -11.85 8.07
N GLY A 87 53.95 -12.70 7.06
CA GLY A 87 52.69 -13.39 6.73
C GLY A 87 51.66 -12.52 5.98
N ASN A 88 50.46 -13.07 5.78
CA ASN A 88 49.32 -12.36 5.19
C ASN A 88 48.07 -12.66 6.02
N PHE A 89 47.53 -11.62 6.66
CA PHE A 89 46.38 -11.73 7.55
C PHE A 89 45.14 -12.34 6.87
N THR A 90 44.95 -12.02 5.59
CA THR A 90 43.79 -12.44 4.79
C THR A 90 43.88 -13.91 4.34
N ALA A 91 45.07 -14.51 4.45
CA ALA A 91 45.34 -15.89 4.06
C ALA A 91 45.39 -16.86 5.26
N ILE A 92 45.08 -16.39 6.48
CA ILE A 92 45.04 -17.26 7.67
C ILE A 92 43.80 -18.14 7.58
N ASP A 93 43.99 -19.47 7.59
CA ASP A 93 42.90 -20.44 7.61
C ASP A 93 42.42 -20.69 9.05
N TRP A 94 41.47 -19.87 9.50
CA TRP A 94 40.93 -19.93 10.85
C TRP A 94 40.21 -21.24 11.21
N SER A 95 39.97 -22.16 10.25
CA SER A 95 39.27 -23.43 10.49
C SER A 95 40.16 -24.55 11.05
N THR A 96 41.49 -24.42 10.92
CA THR A 96 42.45 -25.51 11.12
C THR A 96 42.94 -25.72 12.56
N GLY A 97 42.36 -25.04 13.56
CA GLY A 97 42.64 -25.29 14.98
C GLY A 97 42.76 -24.02 15.83
N SER A 98 43.32 -24.16 17.03
CA SER A 98 43.50 -23.05 17.98
C SER A 98 44.53 -22.03 17.50
N TYR A 99 44.23 -20.75 17.65
CA TYR A 99 45.15 -19.64 17.38
C TYR A 99 45.51 -18.89 18.65
N TYR A 100 46.68 -18.27 18.65
CA TYR A 100 47.20 -17.49 19.79
C TYR A 100 47.67 -16.12 19.30
N VAL A 101 47.45 -15.08 20.10
CA VAL A 101 47.99 -13.74 19.88
C VAL A 101 49.14 -13.52 20.84
N ARG A 102 50.33 -13.27 20.29
CA ARG A 102 51.51 -12.83 21.02
C ARG A 102 51.66 -11.33 20.87
N THR A 103 51.85 -10.64 21.99
CA THR A 103 52.12 -9.20 22.03
C THR A 103 53.56 -8.91 22.43
N SER A 104 54.11 -7.86 21.84
CA SER A 104 55.45 -7.34 22.18
C SER A 104 55.43 -5.82 22.28
N TRP A 105 56.34 -5.26 23.06
CA TRP A 105 56.56 -3.83 23.17
C TRP A 105 58.00 -3.49 22.86
N ASP A 106 58.22 -2.66 21.83
CA ASP A 106 59.55 -2.27 21.33
C ASP A 106 60.50 -3.47 21.07
N GLY A 107 59.91 -4.60 20.64
CA GLY A 107 60.61 -5.84 20.33
C GLY A 107 60.64 -6.89 21.45
N ASP A 108 60.36 -6.51 22.70
CA ASP A 108 60.31 -7.43 23.83
C ASP A 108 58.94 -8.10 23.95
N VAL A 109 58.90 -9.44 24.02
CA VAL A 109 57.65 -10.21 24.13
C VAL A 109 57.05 -10.03 25.52
N LEU A 110 55.81 -9.53 25.57
CA LEU A 110 55.07 -9.28 26.81
C LEU A 110 54.21 -10.47 27.24
N GLY A 111 53.64 -11.21 26.28
CA GLY A 111 52.78 -12.33 26.58
C GLY A 111 52.17 -12.99 25.35
N THR A 112 51.60 -14.17 25.53
CA THR A 112 50.86 -14.90 24.49
C THR A 112 49.56 -15.45 25.06
N SER A 113 48.44 -15.16 24.39
CA SER A 113 47.09 -15.53 24.83
C SER A 113 46.36 -16.30 23.73
N GLN A 114 45.60 -17.33 24.10
CA GLN A 114 44.79 -18.06 23.14
C GLN A 114 43.60 -17.22 22.68
N LEU A 115 43.29 -17.26 21.38
CA LEU A 115 42.05 -16.74 20.83
C LEU A 115 40.93 -17.73 21.15
N LEU A 116 40.07 -17.36 22.11
CA LEU A 116 38.92 -18.17 22.55
C LEU A 116 37.77 -18.17 21.54
N SER A 117 37.77 -17.23 20.60
CA SER A 117 36.90 -17.20 19.44
C SER A 117 37.70 -16.72 18.23
N VAL A 118 37.57 -17.43 17.11
CA VAL A 118 37.99 -16.92 15.80
C VAL A 118 36.89 -16.00 15.26
N PRO A 119 37.22 -14.96 14.47
CA PRO A 119 36.20 -14.06 13.90
C PRO A 119 35.20 -14.83 13.02
N TYR A 120 34.01 -15.08 13.55
CA TYR A 120 32.94 -15.82 12.86
C TYR A 120 32.43 -15.12 11.58
N ALA A 121 32.74 -13.84 11.40
CA ALA A 121 32.30 -13.05 10.25
C ALA A 121 33.11 -13.31 8.97
N LEU A 122 34.19 -14.11 9.01
CA LEU A 122 35.08 -14.29 7.86
C LEU A 122 34.74 -15.51 6.97
N PHE A 123 33.79 -16.38 7.36
CA PHE A 123 33.46 -17.59 6.58
C PHE A 123 31.99 -18.05 6.63
N ALA A 124 31.06 -17.18 7.04
CA ALA A 124 29.65 -17.54 7.17
C ALA A 124 28.88 -17.73 5.84
N GLU A 125 29.52 -17.57 4.67
CA GLU A 125 28.84 -17.71 3.39
C GLU A 125 28.82 -19.15 2.83
N GLU A 126 29.63 -20.09 3.36
CA GLU A 126 29.72 -21.45 2.79
C GLU A 126 29.57 -22.65 3.75
N SER A 127 29.48 -22.50 5.08
CA SER A 127 29.32 -23.66 5.99
C SER A 127 27.91 -23.77 6.59
N ASN A 128 27.09 -24.70 6.09
CA ASN A 128 25.80 -25.11 6.69
C ASN A 128 25.95 -25.96 7.98
N THR A 129 26.99 -25.74 8.79
CA THR A 129 27.21 -26.47 10.05
C THR A 129 27.62 -25.51 11.17
N PRO A 130 26.85 -25.41 12.28
CA PRO A 130 27.28 -24.70 13.47
C PRO A 130 28.56 -25.36 14.04
N GLY A 131 29.61 -24.57 14.27
CA GLY A 131 30.81 -25.05 14.97
C GLY A 131 30.52 -25.36 16.44
N PRO A 132 31.38 -26.15 17.12
CA PRO A 132 31.18 -26.53 18.52
C PRO A 132 31.12 -25.29 19.43
N GLN A 133 30.01 -25.16 20.15
CA GLN A 133 29.81 -24.13 21.16
C GLN A 133 30.84 -24.28 22.28
N GLY A 134 31.65 -23.25 22.51
CA GLY A 134 32.61 -23.21 23.61
C GLY A 134 31.91 -23.33 24.98
N ALA A 135 32.58 -23.95 25.94
CA ALA A 135 32.07 -24.12 27.30
C ALA A 135 31.72 -22.76 27.93
N THR A 136 30.59 -22.72 28.63
CA THR A 136 30.10 -21.56 29.38
C THR A 136 31.19 -21.05 30.34
N GLY A 137 31.60 -19.79 30.17
CA GLY A 137 32.58 -19.15 31.06
C GLY A 137 32.03 -18.98 32.49
N PRO A 138 32.89 -18.96 33.52
CA PRO A 138 32.46 -18.74 34.89
C PRO A 138 31.81 -17.36 35.03
N GLN A 139 30.60 -17.34 35.61
CA GLN A 139 29.83 -16.14 35.91
C GLN A 139 30.62 -15.24 36.89
N GLY A 140 30.90 -14.01 36.48
CA GLY A 140 31.52 -13.00 37.35
C GLY A 140 30.57 -12.55 38.47
N PRO A 141 31.08 -12.13 39.64
CA PRO A 141 30.26 -11.70 40.76
C PRO A 141 29.46 -10.43 40.43
N ALA A 142 28.22 -10.38 40.92
CA ALA A 142 27.28 -9.29 40.69
C ALA A 142 27.83 -7.93 41.14
N GLY A 143 27.86 -6.97 40.22
CA GLY A 143 28.17 -5.58 40.51
C GLY A 143 26.99 -4.88 41.19
N VAL A 144 27.27 -4.13 42.25
CA VAL A 144 26.31 -3.36 43.05
C VAL A 144 25.67 -2.21 42.27
N THR A 145 24.39 -1.99 42.55
CA THR A 145 23.51 -0.96 41.98
C THR A 145 24.05 0.45 42.23
N GLY A 146 24.29 1.22 41.17
CA GLY A 146 24.56 2.66 41.24
C GLY A 146 23.29 3.48 41.06
N ALA A 147 23.06 4.48 41.92
CA ALA A 147 21.90 5.37 41.88
C ALA A 147 21.90 6.27 40.62
N PRO A 148 20.74 6.52 39.96
CA PRO A 148 20.65 7.47 38.85
C PRO A 148 20.83 8.92 39.33
N GLY A 149 21.77 9.65 38.73
CA GLY A 149 21.87 11.10 38.84
C GLY A 149 20.95 11.81 37.83
N ALA A 150 20.35 12.93 38.23
CA ALA A 150 19.65 13.87 37.36
C ALA A 150 20.59 15.05 36.98
N PRO A 151 20.18 16.01 36.12
CA PRO A 151 19.73 15.95 34.72
C PRO A 151 20.56 16.89 33.81
N GLY A 152 20.31 16.92 32.50
CA GLY A 152 20.78 18.00 31.62
C GLY A 152 19.96 18.16 30.34
N ALA A 153 19.37 19.34 30.14
CA ALA A 153 18.87 19.86 28.87
C ALA A 153 19.65 21.17 28.56
N PRO A 154 19.55 21.80 27.38
CA PRO A 154 19.45 21.32 26.00
C PRO A 154 20.57 21.94 25.09
N GLY A 155 20.73 21.45 23.85
CA GLY A 155 21.56 22.10 22.83
C GLY A 155 20.82 22.21 21.49
N ALA A 156 20.72 23.43 20.94
CA ALA A 156 20.02 23.75 19.71
C ALA A 156 20.97 23.79 18.48
N THR A 157 20.42 23.30 17.36
CA THR A 157 20.66 23.69 15.94
C THR A 157 21.99 23.35 15.25
N GLY A 158 21.86 22.58 14.16
CA GLY A 158 22.79 22.53 13.02
C GLY A 158 22.11 21.89 11.80
N SER A 159 22.02 22.62 10.70
CA SER A 159 21.23 22.34 9.49
C SER A 159 21.95 21.50 8.41
N ALA A 160 21.15 20.68 7.72
CA ALA A 160 21.25 20.22 6.31
C ALA A 160 22.46 19.37 5.85
N GLY A 161 22.13 18.13 5.43
CA GLY A 161 22.89 17.33 4.48
C GLY A 161 21.99 16.21 3.94
N ALA A 162 21.80 16.15 2.62
CA ALA A 162 20.82 15.29 1.95
C ALA A 162 21.13 13.78 2.07
N THR A 163 20.11 12.99 2.41
CA THR A 163 20.06 11.52 2.28
C THR A 163 18.99 11.25 1.21
N GLY A 164 19.32 10.82 -0.01
CA GLY A 164 19.76 9.47 -0.36
C GLY A 164 18.51 8.61 -0.66
N PRO A 165 18.24 8.20 -1.92
CA PRO A 165 17.01 7.48 -2.26
C PRO A 165 16.90 6.16 -1.47
N GLN A 166 15.75 5.96 -0.84
CA GLN A 166 15.36 4.74 -0.15
C GLN A 166 15.36 3.56 -1.13
N GLY A 167 15.98 2.45 -0.72
CA GLY A 167 16.16 1.25 -1.53
C GLY A 167 14.85 0.51 -1.88
N PRO A 168 14.88 -0.36 -2.90
CA PRO A 168 13.75 -1.22 -3.23
C PRO A 168 13.48 -2.23 -2.11
N GLN A 169 12.30 -2.19 -1.51
CA GLN A 169 11.86 -3.20 -0.55
C GLN A 169 11.36 -4.44 -1.28
N GLY A 170 12.20 -5.49 -1.29
CA GLY A 170 11.85 -6.91 -1.11
C GLY A 170 11.13 -7.69 -2.23
N PRO A 171 11.71 -8.77 -2.77
CA PRO A 171 10.91 -9.80 -3.43
C PRO A 171 9.92 -10.44 -2.44
N GLN A 172 8.70 -10.65 -2.92
CA GLN A 172 7.62 -11.38 -2.28
C GLN A 172 8.08 -12.75 -1.76
N GLY A 173 7.88 -13.01 -0.47
CA GLY A 173 8.16 -14.31 0.14
C GLY A 173 7.27 -15.42 -0.46
N ALA A 174 7.83 -16.63 -0.54
CA ALA A 174 7.14 -17.83 -0.99
C ALA A 174 5.88 -18.11 -0.14
N ASN A 175 4.76 -18.40 -0.81
CA ASN A 175 3.54 -18.88 -0.18
C ASN A 175 3.81 -20.18 0.60
N GLY A 176 3.43 -20.20 1.89
CA GLY A 176 3.28 -21.41 2.67
C GLY A 176 2.04 -22.21 2.23
N ALA A 177 2.11 -23.53 2.35
CA ALA A 177 1.13 -24.48 1.84
C ALA A 177 -0.30 -24.25 2.39
N THR A 178 -1.27 -24.19 1.46
CA THR A 178 -2.71 -24.18 1.75
C THR A 178 -3.17 -25.60 2.12
N GLY A 179 -3.92 -25.72 3.23
CA GLY A 179 -4.57 -26.96 3.67
C GLY A 179 -5.76 -27.37 2.77
N PRO A 180 -6.30 -28.60 2.95
CA PRO A 180 -7.22 -29.22 2.00
C PRO A 180 -8.59 -28.52 1.94
N GLN A 181 -8.99 -28.14 0.73
CA GLN A 181 -10.32 -27.60 0.41
C GLN A 181 -11.30 -28.77 0.13
N GLY A 182 -12.51 -28.69 0.70
CA GLY A 182 -13.59 -29.67 0.53
C GLY A 182 -14.15 -29.75 -0.90
N PRO A 183 -14.89 -30.81 -1.24
CA PRO A 183 -15.16 -31.17 -2.63
C PRO A 183 -16.17 -30.22 -3.27
N ALA A 184 -15.80 -29.61 -4.39
CA ALA A 184 -16.72 -28.94 -5.30
C ALA A 184 -16.65 -29.61 -6.68
N GLY A 185 -17.82 -29.78 -7.29
CA GLY A 185 -18.09 -30.60 -8.48
C GLY A 185 -17.38 -30.18 -9.77
N THR A 186 -17.42 -31.11 -10.72
CA THR A 186 -16.59 -31.21 -11.92
C THR A 186 -17.06 -30.35 -13.10
N ASP A 187 -16.05 -29.82 -13.82
CA ASP A 187 -15.99 -29.45 -15.25
C ASP A 187 -15.69 -27.94 -15.48
N GLY A 188 -14.59 -27.50 -16.11
CA GLY A 188 -13.49 -28.20 -16.78
C GLY A 188 -12.17 -27.41 -16.69
N ALA A 189 -11.07 -28.04 -17.10
CA ALA A 189 -9.70 -27.58 -16.84
C ALA A 189 -9.36 -26.22 -17.48
N ASP A 190 -8.98 -25.25 -16.65
CA ASP A 190 -8.25 -24.06 -17.08
C ASP A 190 -6.84 -24.48 -17.54
N GLY A 191 -6.50 -24.11 -18.78
CA GLY A 191 -5.27 -24.49 -19.47
C GLY A 191 -4.01 -23.86 -18.86
N ALA A 192 -2.90 -24.59 -18.99
CA ALA A 192 -1.57 -24.14 -18.60
C ALA A 192 -1.17 -22.83 -19.30
N ASP A 193 -0.37 -22.03 -18.60
CA ASP A 193 0.17 -20.74 -19.03
C ASP A 193 0.61 -20.74 -20.51
N GLY A 194 -0.14 -20.01 -21.34
CA GLY A 194 0.07 -19.98 -22.78
C GLY A 194 1.37 -19.25 -23.16
N THR A 195 2.21 -19.92 -23.94
CA THR A 195 3.17 -19.27 -24.84
C THR A 195 2.39 -18.35 -25.78
N GLY A 196 2.83 -17.10 -25.92
CA GLY A 196 2.12 -16.10 -26.74
C GLY A 196 1.94 -16.56 -28.18
N VAL A 197 0.70 -16.57 -28.67
CA VAL A 197 0.36 -16.92 -30.05
C VAL A 197 0.59 -15.70 -30.95
N THR A 198 1.39 -15.86 -32.01
CA THR A 198 1.64 -14.80 -33.01
C THR A 198 0.81 -15.05 -34.26
N ILE A 199 -0.10 -14.14 -34.57
CA ILE A 199 -0.91 -14.22 -35.79
C ILE A 199 -0.10 -13.71 -36.98
N LEU A 200 0.30 -14.62 -37.86
CA LEU A 200 1.15 -14.34 -39.02
C LEU A 200 0.37 -13.82 -40.24
N GLY A 201 -0.96 -14.02 -40.27
CA GLY A 201 -1.82 -13.45 -41.32
C GLY A 201 -3.23 -14.05 -41.39
N SER A 202 -3.99 -13.59 -42.38
CA SER A 202 -5.33 -14.08 -42.69
C SER A 202 -5.38 -14.73 -44.07
N LEU A 203 -5.94 -15.94 -44.15
CA LEU A 203 -6.08 -16.75 -45.37
C LEU A 203 -7.57 -16.99 -45.67
N THR A 204 -7.89 -17.25 -46.93
CA THR A 204 -9.29 -17.45 -47.39
C THR A 204 -9.66 -18.93 -47.50
N ASN A 205 -8.68 -19.84 -47.43
CA ASN A 205 -8.91 -21.29 -47.43
C ASN A 205 -7.81 -22.05 -46.64
N VAL A 206 -8.19 -23.13 -45.96
CA VAL A 206 -7.29 -23.99 -45.16
C VAL A 206 -6.18 -24.62 -45.99
N ASN A 207 -6.40 -24.84 -47.29
CA ASN A 207 -5.40 -25.38 -48.21
C ASN A 207 -4.23 -24.42 -48.50
N GLN A 208 -4.30 -23.18 -48.02
CA GLN A 208 -3.24 -22.18 -48.13
C GLN A 208 -2.34 -22.15 -46.89
N LEU A 209 -2.63 -22.96 -45.87
CA LEU A 209 -1.76 -23.08 -44.70
C LEU A 209 -0.42 -23.72 -45.11
N PRO A 210 0.71 -23.19 -44.62
CA PRO A 210 2.03 -23.78 -44.88
C PRO A 210 2.08 -25.24 -44.40
N GLY A 211 2.84 -26.10 -45.09
CA GLY A 211 2.96 -27.51 -44.72
C GLY A 211 3.65 -27.76 -43.37
N THR A 212 4.36 -26.76 -42.83
CA THR A 212 5.05 -26.77 -41.53
C THR A 212 4.97 -25.38 -40.90
N GLY A 213 4.89 -25.28 -39.56
CA GLY A 213 4.91 -24.02 -38.80
C GLY A 213 5.87 -24.08 -37.61
N ASP A 214 6.15 -22.93 -36.98
CA ASP A 214 6.89 -22.86 -35.72
C ASP A 214 5.93 -22.85 -34.50
N PRO A 215 6.39 -23.30 -33.32
CA PRO A 215 5.61 -23.30 -32.09
C PRO A 215 5.01 -21.93 -31.75
N GLY A 216 3.68 -21.82 -31.70
CA GLY A 216 2.98 -20.57 -31.37
C GLY A 216 2.60 -19.70 -32.57
N ASP A 217 2.88 -20.13 -33.80
CA ASP A 217 2.37 -19.48 -35.01
C ASP A 217 0.86 -19.72 -35.17
N ALA A 218 0.15 -18.71 -35.69
CA ALA A 218 -1.27 -18.83 -36.02
C ALA A 218 -1.68 -18.08 -37.29
N TYR A 219 -2.70 -18.61 -37.96
CA TYR A 219 -3.38 -17.96 -39.09
C TYR A 219 -4.89 -17.86 -38.82
N LEU A 220 -5.50 -16.76 -39.26
CA LEU A 220 -6.96 -16.69 -39.36
C LEU A 220 -7.41 -17.23 -40.71
N VAL A 221 -8.24 -18.28 -40.71
CA VAL A 221 -8.81 -18.85 -41.92
C VAL A 221 -10.33 -18.77 -41.84
N ASN A 222 -10.93 -17.89 -42.66
CA ASN A 222 -12.38 -17.65 -42.68
C ASN A 222 -13.00 -17.37 -41.29
N GLY A 223 -12.32 -16.58 -40.45
CA GLY A 223 -12.82 -16.13 -39.15
C GLY A 223 -12.56 -17.09 -37.97
N ASN A 224 -11.96 -18.27 -38.24
CA ASN A 224 -11.49 -19.19 -37.22
C ASN A 224 -9.96 -19.10 -37.10
N LEU A 225 -9.46 -19.23 -35.87
CA LEU A 225 -8.03 -19.22 -35.58
C LEU A 225 -7.46 -20.65 -35.72
N TYR A 226 -6.37 -20.81 -36.46
CA TYR A 226 -5.63 -22.06 -36.60
C TYR A 226 -4.24 -21.87 -36.01
N VAL A 227 -3.81 -22.72 -35.09
CA VAL A 227 -2.52 -22.63 -34.38
C VAL A 227 -1.67 -23.86 -34.70
N TRP A 228 -0.37 -23.69 -34.89
CA TRP A 228 0.55 -24.80 -35.10
C TRP A 228 0.78 -25.57 -33.79
N SER A 229 0.54 -26.88 -33.82
CA SER A 229 0.70 -27.77 -32.67
C SER A 229 1.92 -28.66 -32.86
N ASP A 230 2.94 -28.48 -32.03
CA ASP A 230 4.17 -29.29 -32.08
C ASP A 230 3.93 -30.75 -31.70
N ASN A 231 2.86 -31.01 -30.94
CA ASN A 231 2.49 -32.35 -30.48
C ASN A 231 1.91 -33.20 -31.62
N THR A 232 1.15 -32.58 -32.53
CA THR A 232 0.52 -33.27 -33.67
C THR A 232 1.22 -32.97 -35.01
N ASN A 233 2.13 -31.99 -35.02
CA ASN A 233 2.86 -31.49 -36.18
C ASN A 233 1.93 -31.08 -37.33
N THR A 234 0.77 -30.50 -36.98
CA THR A 234 -0.27 -30.04 -37.91
C THR A 234 -0.92 -28.74 -37.41
N TRP A 235 -1.64 -28.04 -38.29
CA TRP A 235 -2.44 -26.87 -37.93
C TRP A 235 -3.77 -27.29 -37.31
N GLU A 236 -4.02 -26.86 -36.08
CA GLU A 236 -5.24 -27.16 -35.33
C GLU A 236 -6.20 -25.96 -35.31
N ASN A 237 -7.48 -26.19 -35.62
CA ASN A 237 -8.51 -25.16 -35.52
C ASN A 237 -8.92 -24.96 -34.06
N VAL A 238 -8.61 -23.80 -33.48
CA VAL A 238 -8.91 -23.49 -32.07
C VAL A 238 -10.19 -22.65 -31.89
N GLY A 239 -10.96 -22.43 -32.97
CA GLY A 239 -12.30 -21.85 -32.92
C GLY A 239 -12.41 -20.38 -33.35
N SER A 240 -13.64 -19.85 -33.31
CA SER A 240 -13.95 -18.47 -33.71
C SER A 240 -13.62 -17.47 -32.61
N ILE A 241 -13.07 -16.30 -32.98
CA ILE A 241 -12.69 -15.25 -32.02
C ILE A 241 -13.82 -14.25 -31.68
N GLN A 242 -15.07 -14.54 -32.06
CA GLN A 242 -16.22 -13.64 -31.83
C GLN A 242 -17.17 -14.22 -30.78
N GLY A 243 -17.29 -13.57 -29.62
CA GLY A 243 -18.14 -14.04 -28.50
C GLY A 243 -19.64 -13.75 -28.70
N PRO A 244 -20.55 -14.57 -28.12
CA PRO A 244 -22.00 -14.37 -28.24
C PRO A 244 -22.55 -13.24 -27.34
N VAL A 245 -23.61 -12.55 -27.79
CA VAL A 245 -24.34 -11.50 -27.06
C VAL A 245 -25.22 -12.12 -25.96
N GLY A 246 -25.12 -11.63 -24.71
CA GLY A 246 -25.80 -12.20 -23.54
C GLY A 246 -27.30 -11.84 -23.39
N PRO A 247 -28.12 -12.70 -22.74
CA PRO A 247 -29.57 -12.52 -22.59
C PRO A 247 -29.98 -11.62 -21.39
N GLN A 248 -31.13 -10.96 -21.54
CA GLN A 248 -31.76 -10.04 -20.58
C GLN A 248 -32.47 -10.79 -19.42
N GLY A 249 -32.28 -10.34 -18.17
CA GLY A 249 -32.86 -10.95 -16.96
C GLY A 249 -34.34 -10.59 -16.68
N PRO A 250 -35.07 -11.44 -15.92
CA PRO A 250 -36.54 -11.42 -15.80
C PRO A 250 -37.10 -10.38 -14.81
N ALA A 251 -38.36 -10.01 -15.04
CA ALA A 251 -39.13 -9.00 -14.29
C ALA A 251 -39.65 -9.50 -12.93
N GLY A 252 -39.59 -8.63 -11.91
CA GLY A 252 -40.19 -8.84 -10.59
C GLY A 252 -41.68 -8.45 -10.51
N PRO A 253 -42.43 -8.97 -9.51
CA PRO A 253 -43.88 -9.17 -9.57
C PRO A 253 -44.74 -7.94 -9.21
N GLN A 254 -45.97 -7.98 -9.73
CA GLN A 254 -47.05 -6.99 -9.65
C GLN A 254 -47.86 -7.04 -8.33
N GLY A 255 -48.29 -5.86 -7.86
CA GLY A 255 -49.42 -5.64 -6.94
C GLY A 255 -49.66 -4.13 -6.76
N THR A 256 -50.86 -3.56 -6.64
CA THR A 256 -52.26 -4.05 -6.58
C THR A 256 -53.21 -2.97 -7.16
N THR A 257 -54.36 -3.40 -7.67
CA THR A 257 -55.40 -2.67 -8.43
C THR A 257 -56.33 -1.76 -7.60
N GLY A 258 -56.87 -0.70 -8.24
CA GLY A 258 -58.16 -0.03 -7.95
C GLY A 258 -58.02 1.39 -7.35
N THR A 259 -58.65 2.45 -7.89
CA THR A 259 -60.08 2.57 -8.25
C THR A 259 -60.37 3.24 -9.61
N GLN A 260 -61.61 3.00 -10.04
CA GLN A 260 -62.24 3.11 -11.35
C GLN A 260 -63.07 4.40 -11.53
N GLY A 261 -63.22 4.86 -12.78
CA GLY A 261 -64.34 5.67 -13.29
C GLY A 261 -63.96 7.08 -13.77
N ALA A 262 -64.35 7.58 -14.94
CA ALA A 262 -65.53 7.27 -15.77
C ALA A 262 -65.23 7.27 -17.28
N ALA A 263 -66.04 6.50 -18.02
CA ALA A 263 -66.11 6.48 -19.48
C ALA A 263 -67.18 7.45 -20.01
N GLY A 264 -66.95 7.96 -21.23
CA GLY A 264 -67.91 8.69 -22.08
C GLY A 264 -67.69 10.21 -22.08
N ALA A 265 -67.63 10.92 -23.21
CA ALA A 265 -68.48 10.76 -24.39
C ALA A 265 -67.75 10.90 -25.74
N ALA A 266 -68.31 10.27 -26.76
CA ALA A 266 -68.00 10.45 -28.18
C ALA A 266 -68.90 11.53 -28.82
N GLY A 267 -68.38 12.17 -29.88
CA GLY A 267 -69.09 13.08 -30.80
C GLY A 267 -68.75 14.57 -30.55
N ALA A 268 -68.40 15.39 -31.55
CA ALA A 268 -68.94 15.44 -32.91
C ALA A 268 -67.89 15.79 -34.00
N PRO A 269 -68.10 15.37 -35.26
CA PRO A 269 -67.36 15.87 -36.42
C PRO A 269 -67.96 17.15 -37.02
N GLY A 270 -67.08 18.05 -37.46
CA GLY A 270 -67.31 18.94 -38.60
C GLY A 270 -67.63 20.40 -38.29
N ALA A 271 -66.80 21.30 -38.84
CA ALA A 271 -67.28 22.40 -39.68
C ALA A 271 -66.22 22.75 -40.74
N THR A 272 -66.56 22.48 -42.00
CA THR A 272 -65.91 22.94 -43.22
C THR A 272 -66.39 24.35 -43.61
N GLY A 273 -65.47 25.16 -44.13
CA GLY A 273 -65.73 26.30 -45.04
C GLY A 273 -65.87 27.69 -44.38
N PRO A 274 -65.55 28.79 -45.10
CA PRO A 274 -65.64 28.90 -46.55
C PRO A 274 -64.34 29.30 -47.29
N ALA A 275 -64.28 28.86 -48.55
CA ALA A 275 -63.41 29.41 -49.58
C ALA A 275 -64.12 30.55 -50.34
N GLY A 276 -63.34 31.48 -50.86
CA GLY A 276 -63.68 32.37 -51.98
C GLY A 276 -63.36 33.86 -51.71
N PRO A 277 -63.06 34.67 -52.74
CA PRO A 277 -63.16 34.39 -54.18
C PRO A 277 -61.84 34.48 -54.96
N GLN A 278 -61.73 33.63 -55.98
CA GLN A 278 -60.85 33.78 -57.12
C GLN A 278 -61.36 34.91 -58.02
N GLY A 279 -60.51 35.91 -58.28
CA GLY A 279 -60.77 37.03 -59.19
C GLY A 279 -59.92 36.93 -60.47
N THR A 280 -60.64 36.89 -61.59
CA THR A 280 -60.30 36.89 -63.03
C THR A 280 -58.91 37.32 -63.50
N THR A 281 -58.38 36.51 -64.45
CA THR A 281 -57.33 36.84 -65.41
C THR A 281 -57.56 38.19 -66.10
N GLY A 282 -56.62 39.12 -65.94
CA GLY A 282 -56.48 40.32 -66.77
C GLY A 282 -55.54 40.05 -67.94
N ALA A 283 -55.84 40.67 -69.09
CA ALA A 283 -55.34 40.38 -70.43
C ALA A 283 -53.82 40.19 -70.60
N ALA A 284 -53.47 39.36 -71.59
CA ALA A 284 -52.13 39.25 -72.15
C ALA A 284 -51.61 40.61 -72.63
N GLY A 285 -50.48 41.04 -72.07
CA GLY A 285 -49.56 41.99 -72.70
C GLY A 285 -48.56 41.24 -73.58
N PRO A 286 -48.14 41.78 -74.74
CA PRO A 286 -47.39 41.05 -75.75
C PRO A 286 -45.97 40.67 -75.27
N THR A 287 -45.43 39.64 -75.92
CA THR A 287 -44.04 39.18 -75.84
C THR A 287 -43.04 40.34 -75.89
N GLY A 288 -42.26 40.52 -74.83
CA GLY A 288 -41.01 41.28 -74.82
C GLY A 288 -39.84 40.29 -74.77
N ALA A 289 -39.09 40.17 -75.86
CA ALA A 289 -37.90 39.34 -75.95
C ALA A 289 -36.72 40.07 -75.32
N ASP A 290 -36.20 39.57 -74.19
CA ASP A 290 -34.89 39.95 -73.64
C ASP A 290 -34.19 38.71 -73.08
N GLY A 291 -33.31 38.11 -73.89
CA GLY A 291 -32.49 36.94 -73.54
C GLY A 291 -31.33 37.30 -72.61
N ARG A 292 -31.48 37.05 -71.31
CA ARG A 292 -30.41 37.19 -70.30
C ARG A 292 -30.52 36.14 -69.19
N THR A 293 -30.79 34.89 -69.54
CA THR A 293 -30.78 33.80 -68.55
C THR A 293 -29.45 33.05 -68.54
N VAL A 294 -28.98 32.66 -67.35
CA VAL A 294 -27.79 31.82 -67.18
C VAL A 294 -28.24 30.37 -66.99
N LEU A 295 -27.93 29.53 -67.97
CA LEU A 295 -28.21 28.10 -68.00
C LEU A 295 -27.01 27.31 -67.45
N SER A 296 -27.21 26.08 -67.00
CA SER A 296 -26.12 25.20 -66.55
C SER A 296 -26.35 23.74 -66.90
N GLY A 297 -25.27 22.95 -66.98
CA GLY A 297 -25.37 21.50 -67.13
C GLY A 297 -24.02 20.80 -67.35
N ASN A 298 -24.09 19.46 -67.38
CA ASN A 298 -22.93 18.58 -67.51
C ASN A 298 -22.61 18.33 -69.00
N GLY A 299 -21.95 19.28 -69.66
CA GLY A 299 -21.56 19.18 -71.07
C GLY A 299 -21.52 20.54 -71.79
N ALA A 300 -20.95 20.59 -73.00
CA ALA A 300 -21.02 21.81 -73.83
C ALA A 300 -22.48 22.01 -74.31
N PRO A 301 -23.00 23.25 -74.33
CA PRO A 301 -24.39 23.50 -74.72
C PRO A 301 -24.61 23.18 -76.20
N SER A 302 -25.75 22.56 -76.52
CA SER A 302 -26.15 22.38 -77.92
C SER A 302 -26.69 23.71 -78.49
N ASN A 303 -26.60 23.91 -79.80
CA ASN A 303 -27.18 25.09 -80.47
C ASN A 303 -28.72 25.15 -80.36
N ALA A 304 -29.39 24.07 -79.94
CA ALA A 304 -30.82 24.07 -79.63
C ALA A 304 -31.13 24.57 -78.19
N THR A 305 -30.13 24.63 -77.31
CA THR A 305 -30.26 25.06 -75.91
C THR A 305 -30.15 26.58 -75.81
N GLY A 306 -31.12 27.26 -75.18
CA GLY A 306 -31.13 28.73 -74.95
C GLY A 306 -31.47 29.59 -76.16
N VAL A 307 -31.74 30.87 -75.92
CA VAL A 307 -31.99 31.92 -76.95
C VAL A 307 -30.79 32.88 -77.05
N ASN A 308 -30.73 33.68 -78.12
CA ASN A 308 -29.65 34.66 -78.27
C ASN A 308 -29.65 35.65 -77.10
N GLY A 309 -28.49 35.84 -76.47
CA GLY A 309 -28.30 36.64 -75.25
C GLY A 309 -28.10 35.82 -73.97
N ASP A 310 -28.43 34.52 -73.97
CA ASP A 310 -28.20 33.65 -72.81
C ASP A 310 -26.71 33.32 -72.61
N PHE A 311 -26.35 33.01 -71.36
CA PHE A 311 -25.07 32.42 -70.98
C PHE A 311 -25.29 30.97 -70.49
N TYR A 312 -24.29 30.11 -70.65
CA TYR A 312 -24.32 28.72 -70.21
C TYR A 312 -23.05 28.35 -69.47
N ILE A 313 -23.16 27.74 -68.28
CA ILE A 313 -22.03 27.24 -67.49
C ILE A 313 -21.98 25.72 -67.60
N ASN A 314 -20.87 25.20 -68.13
CA ASN A 314 -20.57 23.78 -68.04
C ASN A 314 -19.97 23.49 -66.67
N THR A 315 -20.74 22.83 -65.81
CA THR A 315 -20.39 22.51 -64.41
C THR A 315 -19.35 21.40 -64.29
N THR A 316 -19.04 20.69 -65.39
CA THR A 316 -18.00 19.65 -65.43
C THR A 316 -16.64 20.21 -65.83
N THR A 317 -16.60 21.19 -66.74
CA THR A 317 -15.34 21.74 -67.28
C THR A 317 -15.04 23.16 -66.79
N ASN A 318 -15.91 23.75 -65.97
CA ASN A 318 -15.82 25.14 -65.51
C ASN A 318 -15.68 26.17 -66.64
N LEU A 319 -16.26 25.87 -67.80
CA LEU A 319 -16.28 26.77 -68.96
C LEU A 319 -17.60 27.53 -68.99
N ILE A 320 -17.55 28.84 -69.22
CA ILE A 320 -18.72 29.66 -69.55
C ILE A 320 -18.80 29.90 -71.06
N TYR A 321 -19.99 29.70 -71.62
CA TYR A 321 -20.33 29.90 -73.02
C TYR A 321 -21.33 31.05 -73.09
N GLY A 322 -21.06 32.09 -73.87
CA GLY A 322 -22.03 33.15 -74.12
C GLY A 322 -21.43 34.55 -74.25
N PRO A 323 -22.26 35.55 -74.61
CA PRO A 323 -23.69 35.40 -74.89
C PRO A 323 -23.95 34.65 -76.22
N LYS A 324 -24.99 33.80 -76.27
CA LYS A 324 -25.39 33.12 -77.51
C LYS A 324 -25.76 34.16 -78.57
N SER A 325 -25.25 34.03 -79.80
CA SER A 325 -25.51 35.00 -80.86
C SER A 325 -25.67 34.31 -82.21
N GLY A 326 -26.65 34.75 -83.01
CA GLY A 326 -26.93 34.16 -84.32
C GLY A 326 -27.36 32.68 -84.28
N GLY A 327 -27.90 32.19 -83.16
CA GLY A 327 -28.32 30.80 -82.97
C GLY A 327 -27.19 29.85 -82.56
N ASN A 328 -25.94 30.33 -82.46
CA ASN A 328 -24.77 29.53 -82.12
C ASN A 328 -24.16 29.95 -80.78
N TRP A 329 -23.59 28.98 -80.05
CA TRP A 329 -22.76 29.25 -78.88
C TRP A 329 -21.31 29.53 -79.32
N GLY A 330 -20.69 30.57 -78.75
CA GLY A 330 -19.25 30.83 -78.93
C GLY A 330 -18.38 29.81 -78.21
N GLY A 331 -17.06 29.84 -78.43
CA GLY A 331 -16.11 28.99 -77.72
C GLY A 331 -16.13 29.24 -76.20
N GLY A 332 -16.07 28.17 -75.40
CA GLY A 332 -16.12 28.27 -73.94
C GLY A 332 -14.86 28.92 -73.35
N THR A 333 -15.04 29.82 -72.37
CA THR A 333 -13.95 30.48 -71.63
C THR A 333 -13.80 29.87 -70.23
N SER A 334 -12.58 29.57 -69.79
CA SER A 334 -12.33 28.99 -68.46
C SER A 334 -12.58 29.98 -67.32
N LEU A 335 -13.33 29.54 -66.31
CA LEU A 335 -13.55 30.25 -65.05
C LEU A 335 -12.43 30.00 -64.02
N VAL A 336 -11.45 29.15 -64.33
CA VAL A 336 -10.31 28.82 -63.46
C VAL A 336 -9.02 29.22 -64.16
N GLY A 337 -8.19 30.04 -63.50
CA GLY A 337 -6.85 30.43 -63.98
C GLY A 337 -5.86 29.25 -63.99
N PRO A 338 -4.74 29.35 -64.73
CA PRO A 338 -3.77 28.27 -64.83
C PRO A 338 -3.18 27.90 -63.47
N THR A 339 -3.17 26.60 -63.15
CA THR A 339 -2.44 26.03 -62.00
C THR A 339 -0.95 26.32 -62.13
N GLY A 340 -0.32 26.85 -61.09
CA GLY A 340 1.12 27.17 -61.07
C GLY A 340 2.02 25.94 -61.26
N ALA A 341 3.20 26.16 -61.85
CA ALA A 341 4.16 25.13 -62.24
C ALA A 341 4.61 24.22 -61.08
N THR A 342 4.68 22.92 -61.38
CA THR A 342 5.22 21.82 -60.57
C THR A 342 6.72 22.00 -60.30
N GLY A 343 7.14 21.99 -59.03
CA GLY A 343 8.55 21.88 -58.64
C GLY A 343 9.06 20.44 -58.75
N ALA A 344 10.30 20.29 -59.21
CA ALA A 344 10.94 19.01 -59.52
C ALA A 344 11.10 18.06 -58.31
N THR A 345 10.98 16.78 -58.62
CA THR A 345 11.10 15.58 -57.77
C THR A 345 12.48 15.45 -57.11
N GLY A 346 12.53 15.28 -55.80
CA GLY A 346 13.71 14.80 -55.06
C GLY A 346 13.65 13.27 -54.87
N PRO A 347 14.80 12.56 -54.86
CA PRO A 347 14.86 11.10 -54.95
C PRO A 347 14.34 10.39 -53.69
N ALA A 348 13.91 9.14 -53.90
CA ALA A 348 13.30 8.24 -52.93
C ALA A 348 14.28 7.57 -51.96
N GLY A 349 13.75 7.23 -50.78
CA GLY A 349 14.27 6.20 -49.84
C GLY A 349 14.06 6.62 -48.37
N ALA A 350 13.46 5.85 -47.46
CA ALA A 350 13.01 4.46 -47.47
C ALA A 350 11.72 4.28 -46.61
N GLN A 351 11.01 3.19 -46.88
CA GLN A 351 9.76 2.74 -46.25
C GLN A 351 9.98 2.13 -44.85
N GLY A 352 9.01 2.32 -43.95
CA GLY A 352 8.77 1.51 -42.75
C GLY A 352 7.33 1.75 -42.23
N PRO A 353 6.64 0.77 -41.64
CA PRO A 353 5.39 0.24 -42.20
C PRO A 353 4.07 0.77 -41.62
N GLN A 354 3.04 0.49 -42.40
CA GLN A 354 1.59 0.62 -42.26
C GLN A 354 0.98 0.21 -40.90
N GLY A 355 -0.11 0.89 -40.52
CA GLY A 355 -1.07 0.42 -39.53
C GLY A 355 -2.48 0.94 -39.84
N ASN A 356 -3.37 0.03 -40.21
CA ASN A 356 -4.69 0.26 -40.77
C ASN A 356 -5.73 0.71 -39.73
N THR A 357 -6.76 1.38 -40.24
CA THR A 357 -8.07 1.61 -39.64
C THR A 357 -8.71 0.32 -39.13
N GLY A 358 -9.24 0.34 -37.90
CA GLY A 358 -10.31 -0.55 -37.43
C GLY A 358 -11.45 0.33 -36.91
N SER A 359 -12.50 0.54 -37.71
CA SER A 359 -13.79 -0.13 -37.62
C SER A 359 -14.58 0.18 -36.34
N GLN A 360 -15.53 1.09 -36.54
CA GLN A 360 -16.70 1.40 -35.71
C GLN A 360 -17.39 0.17 -35.10
N GLY A 361 -17.88 0.34 -33.87
CA GLY A 361 -19.05 -0.36 -33.35
C GLY A 361 -19.24 -0.13 -31.84
N PRO A 362 -20.46 -0.28 -31.29
CA PRO A 362 -21.76 0.22 -31.74
C PRO A 362 -22.39 1.15 -30.68
N ALA A 363 -23.45 1.85 -31.07
CA ALA A 363 -24.22 2.75 -30.21
C ALA A 363 -24.84 2.03 -29.00
N GLY A 364 -24.72 2.64 -27.81
CA GLY A 364 -25.39 2.23 -26.59
C GLY A 364 -26.29 3.35 -26.04
N ALA A 365 -27.59 3.18 -26.26
CA ALA A 365 -28.78 3.77 -25.65
C ALA A 365 -28.68 5.17 -24.99
N THR A 366 -29.24 6.16 -25.68
CA THR A 366 -29.70 7.43 -25.11
C THR A 366 -30.81 7.15 -24.08
N GLY A 367 -30.50 7.37 -22.79
CA GLY A 367 -31.51 7.54 -21.76
C GLY A 367 -32.27 8.85 -21.98
N SER A 368 -33.59 8.78 -21.94
CA SER A 368 -34.54 9.89 -22.03
C SER A 368 -34.23 11.04 -21.05
N PRO A 369 -34.03 12.29 -21.52
CA PRO A 369 -34.01 13.46 -20.67
C PRO A 369 -35.40 13.71 -20.06
N GLY A 370 -35.44 13.78 -18.73
CA GLY A 370 -36.62 14.13 -17.97
C GLY A 370 -37.13 15.54 -18.29
N ALA A 371 -38.44 15.70 -18.15
CA ALA A 371 -39.15 16.97 -18.31
C ALA A 371 -38.56 18.06 -17.42
N ALA A 372 -38.07 19.14 -18.05
CA ALA A 372 -37.77 20.39 -17.35
C ALA A 372 -39.08 21.12 -17.07
N GLY A 373 -39.25 21.49 -15.79
CA GLY A 373 -40.48 22.03 -15.22
C GLY A 373 -40.93 23.37 -15.82
N ALA A 374 -42.24 23.58 -15.75
CA ALA A 374 -42.91 24.81 -16.09
C ALA A 374 -42.39 25.98 -15.21
N GLN A 375 -41.80 26.99 -15.83
CA GLN A 375 -41.61 28.29 -15.21
C GLN A 375 -42.93 29.07 -15.34
N GLY A 376 -43.48 29.47 -14.19
CA GLY A 376 -44.80 30.07 -14.07
C GLY A 376 -44.93 31.44 -14.73
N PRO A 377 -46.17 31.85 -15.08
CA PRO A 377 -46.46 33.19 -15.56
C PRO A 377 -46.54 34.18 -14.39
N GLN A 378 -46.30 35.47 -14.67
CA GLN A 378 -46.71 36.70 -13.95
C GLN A 378 -45.51 37.66 -13.75
N GLY A 379 -45.58 38.97 -14.05
CA GLY A 379 -46.78 39.79 -14.21
C GLY A 379 -46.64 41.00 -15.14
N ASN A 380 -47.81 41.57 -15.42
CA ASN A 380 -48.05 42.76 -16.23
C ASN A 380 -47.80 44.07 -15.45
N ALA A 381 -47.26 45.04 -16.19
CA ALA A 381 -47.58 46.48 -16.23
C ALA A 381 -47.25 47.44 -15.06
N GLY A 382 -46.59 48.54 -15.44
CA GLY A 382 -46.61 49.87 -14.81
C GLY A 382 -46.07 50.94 -15.78
N PRO A 383 -46.50 52.22 -15.72
CA PRO A 383 -47.05 52.96 -16.87
C PRO A 383 -46.19 54.11 -17.47
N THR A 384 -46.75 54.66 -18.55
CA THR A 384 -46.33 55.72 -19.49
C THR A 384 -46.06 57.13 -18.93
N GLY A 385 -45.18 57.89 -19.62
CA GLY A 385 -45.39 59.33 -19.93
C GLY A 385 -44.10 60.17 -20.12
N PRO A 386 -44.09 61.32 -20.84
CA PRO A 386 -44.97 61.79 -21.93
C PRO A 386 -44.23 62.35 -23.19
N GLN A 387 -45.02 62.42 -24.27
CA GLN A 387 -45.05 63.27 -25.47
C GLN A 387 -44.06 64.44 -25.69
N GLY A 388 -43.60 64.57 -26.95
CA GLY A 388 -43.24 65.83 -27.62
C GLY A 388 -43.79 65.86 -29.05
N LEU A 389 -44.50 66.94 -29.42
CA LEU A 389 -45.42 67.08 -30.57
C LEU A 389 -44.79 67.68 -31.85
N VAL A 390 -45.28 67.23 -33.03
CA VAL A 390 -45.66 67.91 -34.32
C VAL A 390 -45.02 69.28 -34.63
N GLY A 391 -44.49 69.69 -35.81
CA GLY A 391 -44.61 69.40 -37.27
C GLY A 391 -44.27 70.73 -38.02
N PRO A 392 -43.86 70.78 -39.32
CA PRO A 392 -44.88 70.84 -40.39
C PRO A 392 -44.46 70.26 -41.77
N ILE A 393 -45.47 70.20 -42.64
CA ILE A 393 -45.50 69.84 -44.07
C ILE A 393 -44.92 70.96 -44.96
N GLY A 394 -44.31 70.57 -46.10
CA GLY A 394 -44.19 71.34 -47.35
C GLY A 394 -43.08 70.76 -48.24
N ALA A 395 -43.16 70.62 -49.56
CA ALA A 395 -44.19 70.85 -50.57
C ALA A 395 -43.82 69.98 -51.81
N THR A 396 -44.79 69.72 -52.70
CA THR A 396 -44.58 69.05 -54.00
C THR A 396 -43.91 69.98 -55.03
N GLY A 397 -42.94 69.48 -55.79
CA GLY A 397 -42.64 69.90 -57.18
C GLY A 397 -41.15 69.91 -57.55
N PRO A 398 -40.75 69.74 -58.83
CA PRO A 398 -41.55 69.53 -60.05
C PRO A 398 -41.25 68.22 -60.80
N THR A 399 -42.15 67.84 -61.69
CA THR A 399 -41.87 66.98 -62.85
C THR A 399 -40.92 67.70 -63.81
N GLY A 400 -39.85 67.04 -64.24
CA GLY A 400 -39.00 67.45 -65.37
C GLY A 400 -37.72 66.61 -65.39
N THR A 401 -37.21 66.07 -66.50
CA THR A 401 -37.59 66.10 -67.91
C THR A 401 -37.10 64.81 -68.57
N ASN A 402 -37.74 64.41 -69.67
CA ASN A 402 -37.21 63.38 -70.56
C ASN A 402 -35.80 63.74 -71.03
N GLY A 403 -35.04 62.69 -71.33
CA GLY A 403 -33.60 62.74 -71.50
C GLY A 403 -33.12 63.59 -72.67
N THR A 404 -31.81 63.89 -72.61
CA THR A 404 -30.98 64.05 -73.80
C THR A 404 -29.68 63.27 -73.58
N ASN A 405 -29.57 62.23 -74.41
CA ASN A 405 -28.38 61.59 -74.95
C ASN A 405 -26.98 62.09 -74.52
N GLY A 406 -26.17 61.15 -74.03
CA GLY A 406 -24.72 61.26 -73.90
C GLY A 406 -24.04 59.91 -74.11
N LEU A 407 -24.13 59.41 -75.35
CA LEU A 407 -23.16 58.57 -76.07
C LEU A 407 -22.34 57.53 -75.25
N ASP A 408 -22.74 56.27 -75.40
CA ASP A 408 -21.90 55.05 -75.48
C ASP A 408 -20.62 54.97 -74.64
N GLY A 409 -20.78 54.70 -73.33
CA GLY A 409 -19.78 54.02 -72.50
C GLY A 409 -20.46 52.83 -71.82
N LYS A 410 -20.27 51.62 -72.34
CA LYS A 410 -20.87 50.37 -71.83
C LYS A 410 -19.82 49.28 -71.65
N THR A 411 -18.59 49.64 -71.29
CA THR A 411 -17.57 48.66 -70.96
C THR A 411 -17.15 48.77 -69.50
N VAL A 412 -16.90 47.60 -68.89
CA VAL A 412 -16.20 47.50 -67.61
C VAL A 412 -14.74 47.22 -67.92
N LEU A 413 -13.89 48.22 -67.74
CA LEU A 413 -12.45 48.13 -67.88
C LEU A 413 -11.84 47.53 -66.61
N ASN A 414 -10.64 46.97 -66.68
CA ASN A 414 -9.93 46.48 -65.51
C ASN A 414 -8.42 46.71 -65.59
N GLY A 415 -7.76 46.71 -64.42
CA GLY A 415 -6.31 46.76 -64.32
C GLY A 415 -5.82 46.73 -62.88
N ALA A 416 -4.51 46.59 -62.68
CA ALA A 416 -3.92 46.41 -61.35
C ALA A 416 -3.66 47.74 -60.58
N THR A 417 -3.94 48.89 -61.19
CA THR A 417 -3.78 50.23 -60.59
C THR A 417 -5.06 51.05 -60.77
N ASN A 418 -5.20 52.13 -60.01
CA ASN A 418 -6.32 53.05 -60.16
C ASN A 418 -6.33 53.67 -61.58
N PRO A 419 -7.51 53.91 -62.17
CA PRO A 419 -7.58 54.39 -63.54
C PRO A 419 -7.08 55.83 -63.64
N ILE A 420 -6.25 56.11 -64.65
CA ILE A 420 -5.86 57.47 -65.01
C ILE A 420 -6.86 58.05 -66.02
N ASN A 421 -7.03 59.37 -66.02
CA ASN A 421 -8.07 60.07 -66.79
C ASN A 421 -7.94 59.89 -68.32
N THR A 422 -6.82 59.38 -68.83
CA THR A 422 -6.62 59.06 -70.25
C THR A 422 -7.18 57.71 -70.67
N ILE A 423 -7.60 56.85 -69.74
CA ILE A 423 -8.16 55.51 -70.01
C ILE A 423 -9.69 55.56 -69.91
N GLY A 424 -10.40 54.94 -70.87
CA GLY A 424 -11.86 54.84 -70.93
C GLY A 424 -12.59 56.11 -71.40
N THR A 425 -13.85 55.96 -71.77
CA THR A 425 -14.74 57.05 -72.24
C THR A 425 -15.79 57.37 -71.17
N ASN A 426 -16.39 58.56 -71.23
CA ASN A 426 -17.45 58.93 -70.29
C ASN A 426 -18.60 57.89 -70.36
N GLY A 427 -19.03 57.38 -69.21
CA GLY A 427 -20.00 56.30 -69.08
C GLY A 427 -19.39 54.96 -68.67
N ASP A 428 -18.09 54.74 -68.87
CA ASP A 428 -17.43 53.48 -68.50
C ASP A 428 -17.28 53.30 -66.99
N PHE A 429 -17.19 52.05 -66.57
CA PHE A 429 -16.76 51.64 -65.24
C PHE A 429 -15.37 50.98 -65.32
N TYR A 430 -14.59 51.07 -64.25
CA TYR A 430 -13.26 50.47 -64.15
C TYR A 430 -13.09 49.74 -62.82
N ILE A 431 -12.61 48.50 -62.85
CA ILE A 431 -12.29 47.72 -61.66
C ILE A 431 -10.78 47.66 -61.48
N ASN A 432 -10.29 48.19 -60.35
CA ASN A 432 -8.93 47.89 -59.91
C ASN A 432 -8.90 46.47 -59.32
N THR A 433 -8.29 45.53 -60.02
CA THR A 433 -8.24 44.11 -59.62
C THR A 433 -7.23 43.83 -58.51
N ALA A 434 -6.36 44.78 -58.19
CA ALA A 434 -5.43 44.66 -57.06
C ALA A 434 -6.06 45.18 -55.75
N THR A 435 -6.85 46.24 -55.81
CA THR A 435 -7.48 46.84 -54.62
C THR A 435 -8.95 46.48 -54.43
N ASN A 436 -9.60 45.88 -55.44
CA ASN A 436 -11.03 45.58 -55.48
C ASN A 436 -11.94 46.83 -55.42
N PHE A 437 -11.48 47.95 -55.98
CA PHE A 437 -12.28 49.17 -56.07
C PHE A 437 -12.91 49.32 -57.46
N LEU A 438 -14.19 49.68 -57.49
CA LEU A 438 -14.94 50.07 -58.69
C LEU A 438 -14.96 51.58 -58.82
N PHE A 439 -14.52 52.09 -59.96
CA PHE A 439 -14.52 53.51 -60.33
C PHE A 439 -15.54 53.69 -61.46
N GLY A 440 -16.54 54.56 -61.30
CA GLY A 440 -17.44 54.92 -62.40
C GLY A 440 -18.85 55.35 -61.96
N PRO A 441 -19.68 55.81 -62.91
CA PRO A 441 -19.33 55.98 -64.32
C PRO A 441 -18.37 57.16 -64.54
N LYS A 442 -17.41 57.03 -65.45
CA LYS A 442 -16.51 58.14 -65.84
C LYS A 442 -17.34 59.30 -66.39
N ALA A 443 -17.09 60.53 -65.99
CA ALA A 443 -17.84 61.68 -66.47
C ALA A 443 -16.94 62.91 -66.59
N GLY A 444 -17.14 63.74 -67.63
CA GLY A 444 -16.33 64.94 -67.86
C GLY A 444 -14.84 64.67 -68.12
N GLY A 445 -14.48 63.46 -68.56
CA GLY A 445 -13.08 63.07 -68.80
C GLY A 445 -12.33 62.60 -67.55
N ALA A 446 -12.96 62.60 -66.37
CA ALA A 446 -12.35 62.19 -65.10
C ALA A 446 -13.04 60.97 -64.49
N TRP A 447 -12.25 60.13 -63.80
CA TRP A 447 -12.78 59.04 -63.01
C TRP A 447 -13.22 59.54 -61.63
N PRO A 448 -14.43 59.18 -61.15
CA PRO A 448 -14.84 59.47 -59.78
C PRO A 448 -14.04 58.64 -58.77
N SER A 449 -14.08 59.02 -57.50
CA SER A 449 -13.46 58.23 -56.41
C SER A 449 -13.97 56.79 -56.40
N GLY A 450 -13.07 55.82 -56.25
CA GLY A 450 -13.43 54.41 -56.26
C GLY A 450 -14.24 54.01 -55.03
N VAL A 451 -15.16 53.08 -55.21
CA VAL A 451 -15.95 52.43 -54.15
C VAL A 451 -15.46 51.00 -54.00
N ALA A 452 -15.18 50.54 -52.78
CA ALA A 452 -14.77 49.16 -52.53
C ALA A 452 -15.90 48.19 -52.91
N LEU A 453 -15.58 47.17 -53.73
CA LEU A 453 -16.50 46.07 -54.09
C LEU A 453 -16.58 45.02 -52.98
N VAL A 454 -15.64 45.05 -52.05
CA VAL A 454 -15.68 44.27 -50.80
C VAL A 454 -16.19 45.19 -49.69
N GLY A 455 -17.35 44.88 -49.13
CA GLY A 455 -17.82 45.56 -47.91
C GLY A 455 -16.83 45.36 -46.76
N PRO A 456 -16.89 46.17 -45.70
CA PRO A 456 -16.12 45.87 -44.50
C PRO A 456 -16.50 44.45 -44.05
N GLN A 457 -15.50 43.59 -43.85
CA GLN A 457 -15.68 42.29 -43.23
C GLN A 457 -16.51 42.50 -41.95
N GLY A 458 -17.72 41.93 -41.89
CA GLY A 458 -18.57 42.06 -40.71
C GLY A 458 -17.76 41.67 -39.47
N PRO A 459 -17.92 42.37 -38.34
CA PRO A 459 -17.16 42.05 -37.13
C PRO A 459 -17.33 40.55 -36.84
N PRO A 460 -16.23 39.81 -36.61
CA PRO A 460 -16.31 38.40 -36.26
C PRO A 460 -17.30 38.25 -35.10
N GLY A 461 -18.32 37.41 -35.29
CA GLY A 461 -19.29 37.14 -34.24
C GLY A 461 -18.56 36.72 -32.97
N ALA A 462 -18.81 37.44 -31.88
CA ALA A 462 -18.28 37.14 -30.55
C ALA A 462 -18.89 35.83 -30.03
N GLY A 463 -18.40 34.70 -30.55
CA GLY A 463 -18.71 33.36 -30.07
C GLY A 463 -17.43 32.77 -29.49
N ASN A 464 -17.37 32.68 -28.15
CA ASN A 464 -16.35 31.93 -27.43
C ASN A 464 -16.52 30.41 -27.64
N GLY A 465 -16.43 29.96 -28.89
CA GLY A 465 -16.57 28.58 -29.31
C GLY A 465 -15.37 28.16 -30.15
N TRP A 466 -14.74 27.06 -29.75
CA TRP A 466 -13.69 26.39 -30.50
C TRP A 466 -14.09 26.21 -31.97
N THR A 467 -13.28 26.70 -32.91
CA THR A 467 -13.53 26.53 -34.35
C THR A 467 -12.75 25.32 -34.89
N ILE A 468 -13.32 24.64 -35.88
CA ILE A 468 -12.75 23.48 -36.61
C ILE A 468 -11.56 23.83 -37.51
N VAL A 469 -11.05 25.06 -37.44
CA VAL A 469 -9.91 25.55 -38.25
C VAL A 469 -8.62 25.69 -37.42
N GLY A 470 -8.67 25.35 -36.12
CA GLY A 470 -7.51 25.36 -35.23
C GLY A 470 -7.00 26.76 -34.88
N ASN A 471 -6.12 26.82 -33.87
CA ASN A 471 -5.36 28.03 -33.56
C ASN A 471 -4.38 28.28 -34.71
N SER A 472 -4.32 29.50 -35.24
CA SER A 472 -3.40 29.83 -36.34
C SER A 472 -1.93 29.69 -35.89
N GLY A 473 -1.08 29.07 -36.73
CA GLY A 473 0.36 28.90 -36.48
C GLY A 473 0.84 27.47 -36.20
N THR A 474 0.07 26.44 -36.54
CA THR A 474 0.33 25.04 -36.14
C THR A 474 0.61 24.14 -37.38
N VAL A 475 1.68 23.30 -37.35
CA VAL A 475 2.07 22.29 -38.39
C VAL A 475 1.86 20.81 -37.97
N ALA A 476 1.16 20.00 -38.78
CA ALA A 476 0.60 18.69 -38.40
C ALA A 476 1.61 17.56 -38.03
N ALA A 477 2.90 17.73 -38.27
CA ALA A 477 3.94 16.81 -37.78
C ALA A 477 4.40 17.15 -36.35
N THR A 478 3.99 18.30 -35.81
CA THR A 478 4.49 18.88 -34.55
C THR A 478 3.40 19.40 -33.61
N ASN A 479 2.14 19.57 -34.04
CA ASN A 479 1.06 19.96 -33.12
C ASN A 479 0.22 18.77 -32.68
N PHE A 480 0.63 18.28 -31.53
CA PHE A 480 -0.23 17.81 -30.48
C PHE A 480 -1.24 18.89 -30.04
N LEU A 481 -2.21 18.56 -29.18
CA LEU A 481 -3.12 19.49 -28.49
C LEU A 481 -2.34 20.49 -27.62
N GLY A 482 -1.59 21.39 -28.23
CA GLY A 482 -0.67 22.32 -27.60
C GLY A 482 -0.96 23.76 -28.01
N THR A 483 -0.74 24.68 -27.09
CA THR A 483 -0.68 26.11 -27.36
C THR A 483 0.79 26.51 -27.52
N THR A 484 1.06 27.61 -28.23
CA THR A 484 2.42 28.15 -28.40
C THR A 484 2.76 29.27 -27.42
N ASP A 485 1.77 29.71 -26.65
CA ASP A 485 1.93 30.63 -25.54
C ASP A 485 2.10 29.85 -24.22
N ALA A 486 2.67 30.49 -23.21
CA ALA A 486 2.82 29.90 -21.86
C ALA A 486 1.48 29.88 -21.09
N GLN A 487 0.35 29.68 -21.79
CA GLN A 487 -0.98 29.66 -21.20
C GLN A 487 -1.48 28.24 -21.04
N SER A 488 -2.09 27.95 -19.89
CA SER A 488 -2.64 26.64 -19.55
C SER A 488 -3.76 26.21 -20.51
N LEU A 489 -3.78 24.93 -20.89
CA LEU A 489 -4.84 24.36 -21.73
C LEU A 489 -6.07 24.00 -20.87
N ALA A 490 -7.19 24.69 -21.07
CA ALA A 490 -8.43 24.49 -20.33
C ALA A 490 -9.49 23.71 -21.14
N PHE A 491 -9.91 22.56 -20.63
CA PHE A 491 -11.04 21.78 -21.15
C PHE A 491 -12.34 22.21 -20.46
N ARG A 492 -13.43 22.42 -21.23
CA ARG A 492 -14.75 22.79 -20.70
C ARG A 492 -15.84 21.90 -21.28
N VAL A 493 -16.87 21.60 -20.48
CA VAL A 493 -18.13 20.94 -20.90
C VAL A 493 -19.29 21.82 -20.44
N ASP A 494 -20.21 22.19 -21.33
CA ASP A 494 -21.31 23.15 -21.06
C ASP A 494 -20.85 24.48 -20.42
N ASN A 495 -19.71 25.00 -20.88
CA ASN A 495 -19.04 26.19 -20.31
C ASN A 495 -18.60 26.04 -18.83
N ILE A 496 -18.53 24.82 -18.31
CA ILE A 496 -18.02 24.50 -16.97
C ILE A 496 -16.59 23.93 -17.10
N PRO A 497 -15.61 24.36 -16.29
CA PRO A 497 -14.27 23.75 -16.26
C PRO A 497 -14.34 22.24 -16.01
N ALA A 498 -13.73 21.50 -16.92
CA ALA A 498 -13.70 20.04 -16.96
C ALA A 498 -12.29 19.47 -17.10
N GLY A 499 -11.27 20.30 -17.31
CA GLY A 499 -9.87 19.92 -17.23
C GLY A 499 -8.95 21.14 -17.39
N LEU A 500 -7.72 21.01 -16.91
CA LEU A 500 -6.66 22.00 -16.96
C LEU A 500 -5.32 21.26 -17.08
N LEU A 501 -4.53 21.58 -18.10
CA LEU A 501 -3.12 21.22 -18.17
C LEU A 501 -2.33 22.53 -18.06
N ALA A 502 -1.71 22.78 -16.89
CA ALA A 502 -0.99 24.02 -16.65
C ALA A 502 0.28 24.12 -17.51
N ALA A 503 0.53 25.30 -18.08
CA ALA A 503 1.66 25.52 -18.98
C ALA A 503 2.95 25.97 -18.27
N ASP A 504 2.89 26.36 -16.99
CA ASP A 504 4.07 26.81 -16.26
C ASP A 504 4.79 25.63 -15.56
N SER A 505 6.13 25.62 -15.66
CA SER A 505 6.97 24.63 -14.96
C SER A 505 7.07 24.88 -13.46
N THR A 506 6.52 25.99 -12.97
CA THR A 506 6.49 26.38 -11.55
C THR A 506 5.21 25.98 -10.83
N ALA A 507 4.03 25.98 -11.48
CA ALA A 507 2.78 25.52 -10.89
C ALA A 507 2.34 24.12 -11.37
N GLY A 508 2.81 23.62 -12.52
CA GLY A 508 2.81 22.19 -12.95
C GLY A 508 1.58 21.33 -12.62
N THR A 509 0.40 21.95 -12.51
CA THR A 509 -0.81 21.32 -12.02
C THR A 509 -1.62 20.71 -13.16
N THR A 510 -2.05 19.47 -12.98
CA THR A 510 -2.87 18.75 -13.96
C THR A 510 -4.23 18.41 -13.34
N ALA A 511 -5.32 18.80 -13.99
CA ALA A 511 -6.66 18.45 -13.58
C ALA A 511 -7.48 17.91 -14.76
N LEU A 512 -8.16 16.78 -14.61
CA LEU A 512 -9.11 16.24 -15.60
C LEU A 512 -10.35 15.73 -14.88
N GLY A 513 -11.51 16.33 -15.13
CA GLY A 513 -12.79 16.03 -14.49
C GLY A 513 -13.62 17.29 -14.23
N LYS A 514 -14.95 17.18 -14.34
CA LYS A 514 -15.86 18.31 -14.08
C LYS A 514 -15.69 18.82 -12.64
N MET A 515 -15.39 20.11 -12.51
CA MET A 515 -15.08 20.81 -11.25
C MET A 515 -13.87 20.27 -10.46
N ALA A 516 -12.96 19.54 -11.11
CA ALA A 516 -11.66 19.21 -10.50
C ALA A 516 -10.88 20.50 -10.24
N LEU A 517 -10.25 20.60 -9.06
CA LEU A 517 -9.37 21.71 -8.66
C LEU A 517 -10.00 23.12 -8.69
N ARG A 518 -11.33 23.22 -8.59
CA ARG A 518 -12.10 24.45 -8.88
C ARG A 518 -11.73 25.66 -8.00
N ALA A 519 -11.44 25.45 -6.72
CA ALA A 519 -11.20 26.53 -5.76
C ALA A 519 -9.72 26.92 -5.62
N ASN A 520 -8.81 26.30 -6.39
CA ASN A 520 -7.38 26.49 -6.26
C ASN A 520 -6.98 27.94 -6.56
N THR A 521 -6.41 28.61 -5.57
CA THR A 521 -5.94 30.00 -5.67
C THR A 521 -4.44 30.05 -5.92
N THR A 522 -3.64 29.48 -5.01
CA THR A 522 -2.18 29.55 -5.09
C THR A 522 -1.49 28.18 -5.10
N GLY A 523 -2.22 27.10 -4.79
CA GLY A 523 -1.65 25.76 -4.73
C GLY A 523 -1.03 25.28 -6.05
N GLN A 524 0.16 24.69 -5.96
CA GLN A 524 0.99 24.25 -7.07
C GLN A 524 1.22 22.74 -7.07
N LEU A 525 1.59 22.20 -8.23
CA LEU A 525 2.05 20.83 -8.46
C LEU A 525 1.04 19.76 -8.01
N ASN A 526 -0.25 20.08 -8.19
CA ASN A 526 -1.36 19.19 -7.87
C ASN A 526 -1.78 18.35 -9.09
N SER A 527 -2.18 17.10 -8.85
CA SER A 527 -2.70 16.17 -9.86
C SER A 527 -4.11 15.74 -9.48
N ALA A 528 -5.15 16.16 -10.21
CA ALA A 528 -6.55 15.92 -9.88
C ALA A 528 -7.35 15.28 -11.03
N PHE A 529 -7.67 14.00 -10.91
CA PHE A 529 -8.38 13.23 -11.93
C PHE A 529 -9.70 12.70 -11.36
N GLY A 530 -10.84 13.15 -11.90
CA GLY A 530 -12.18 12.71 -11.48
C GLY A 530 -13.15 13.86 -11.18
N PHE A 531 -14.45 13.54 -11.11
CA PHE A 531 -15.47 14.54 -10.78
C PHE A 531 -15.25 15.09 -9.37
N GLN A 532 -15.08 16.41 -9.27
CA GLN A 532 -14.83 17.13 -8.02
C GLN A 532 -13.58 16.66 -7.22
N ALA A 533 -12.58 16.05 -7.87
CA ALA A 533 -11.29 15.79 -7.24
C ALA A 533 -10.60 17.11 -6.85
N LEU A 534 -10.04 17.19 -5.63
CA LEU A 534 -9.39 18.40 -5.09
C LEU A 534 -10.25 19.70 -5.14
N ARG A 535 -11.58 19.59 -5.13
CA ARG A 535 -12.48 20.72 -5.47
C ARG A 535 -12.22 21.99 -4.64
N SER A 536 -11.95 21.85 -3.34
CA SER A 536 -11.83 22.98 -2.42
C SER A 536 -10.39 23.40 -2.06
N ASN A 537 -9.37 22.83 -2.73
CA ASN A 537 -7.96 23.19 -2.49
C ASN A 537 -7.79 24.70 -2.68
N LEU A 538 -7.25 25.42 -1.69
CA LEU A 538 -6.97 26.86 -1.77
C LEU A 538 -5.48 27.06 -2.07
N ASP A 539 -4.63 26.62 -1.14
CA ASP A 539 -3.18 26.88 -1.15
C ASP A 539 -2.32 25.62 -0.95
N GLY A 540 -2.93 24.43 -0.94
CA GLY A 540 -2.20 23.17 -0.76
C GLY A 540 -1.40 22.76 -2.00
N ASP A 541 -0.15 22.34 -1.80
CA ASP A 541 0.78 21.95 -2.87
C ASP A 541 0.99 20.43 -2.93
N TRP A 542 1.45 19.90 -4.07
CA TRP A 542 1.93 18.51 -4.20
C TRP A 542 0.89 17.43 -3.87
N ASN A 543 -0.40 17.71 -4.05
CA ASN A 543 -1.45 16.73 -3.79
C ASN A 543 -1.81 15.94 -5.05
N THR A 544 -1.96 14.63 -4.92
CA THR A 544 -2.48 13.74 -5.97
C THR A 544 -3.86 13.23 -5.56
N ALA A 545 -4.87 13.40 -6.41
CA ALA A 545 -6.21 12.89 -6.20
C ALA A 545 -6.76 12.23 -7.45
N LEU A 546 -7.12 10.95 -7.35
CA LEU A 546 -7.69 10.15 -8.42
C LEU A 546 -8.99 9.49 -7.96
N GLY A 547 -10.14 9.96 -8.45
CA GLY A 547 -11.44 9.39 -8.16
C GLY A 547 -12.56 10.42 -8.00
N TYR A 548 -13.80 9.93 -7.87
CA TYR A 548 -14.95 10.75 -7.55
C TYR A 548 -14.79 11.35 -6.13
N GLN A 549 -14.75 12.68 -6.02
CA GLN A 549 -14.63 13.41 -4.76
C GLN A 549 -13.43 12.99 -3.87
N SER A 550 -12.32 12.53 -4.47
CA SER A 550 -11.06 12.33 -3.74
C SER A 550 -10.46 13.68 -3.32
N LEU A 551 -10.02 13.80 -2.05
CA LEU A 551 -9.48 15.02 -1.45
C LEU A 551 -10.41 16.26 -1.56
N TYR A 552 -11.73 16.04 -1.46
CA TYR A 552 -12.74 17.05 -1.80
C TYR A 552 -12.66 18.36 -0.99
N ARG A 553 -12.42 18.30 0.33
CA ARG A 553 -12.36 19.47 1.22
C ARG A 553 -10.96 19.97 1.58
N ASN A 554 -9.90 19.55 0.88
CA ASN A 554 -8.56 20.03 1.16
C ASN A 554 -8.52 21.55 1.11
N THR A 555 -8.09 22.26 2.16
CA THR A 555 -8.00 23.73 2.13
C THR A 555 -6.56 24.17 1.92
N THR A 556 -5.67 23.80 2.81
CA THR A 556 -4.26 24.26 2.80
C THR A 556 -3.26 23.12 2.96
N ALA A 557 -3.71 21.86 2.99
CA ALA A 557 -2.81 20.74 3.22
C ALA A 557 -2.02 20.37 1.96
N SER A 558 -0.75 20.00 2.15
CA SER A 558 0.16 19.65 1.07
C SER A 558 0.58 18.18 1.14
N SER A 559 1.11 17.65 0.02
CA SER A 559 1.74 16.33 -0.08
C SER A 559 0.81 15.13 0.18
N ASN A 560 -0.50 15.27 -0.03
CA ASN A 560 -1.42 14.15 0.14
C ASN A 560 -1.62 13.35 -1.16
N THR A 561 -1.70 12.03 -1.06
CA THR A 561 -2.08 11.14 -2.16
C THR A 561 -3.41 10.47 -1.84
N ALA A 562 -4.45 10.71 -2.63
CA ALA A 562 -5.78 10.13 -2.45
C ALA A 562 -6.24 9.42 -3.73
N VAL A 563 -6.39 8.11 -3.68
CA VAL A 563 -6.84 7.31 -4.81
C VAL A 563 -8.07 6.50 -4.40
N GLY A 564 -9.18 6.63 -5.13
CA GLY A 564 -10.45 6.00 -4.82
C GLY A 564 -11.56 7.00 -4.47
N ALA A 565 -12.81 6.61 -4.70
CA ALA A 565 -13.95 7.50 -4.51
C ALA A 565 -14.14 7.88 -3.03
N GLY A 566 -14.16 9.17 -2.74
CA GLY A 566 -14.27 9.73 -1.40
C GLY A 566 -13.04 9.51 -0.50
N SER A 567 -11.89 9.11 -1.04
CA SER A 567 -10.66 9.02 -0.26
C SER A 567 -10.24 10.41 0.25
N LEU A 568 -9.90 10.55 1.54
CA LEU A 568 -9.55 11.82 2.21
C LEU A 568 -10.58 12.96 1.99
N TYR A 569 -11.87 12.63 1.94
CA TYR A 569 -12.94 13.57 1.57
C TYR A 569 -12.98 14.86 2.42
N ASN A 570 -12.83 14.74 3.75
CA ASN A 570 -12.92 15.88 4.69
C ASN A 570 -11.56 16.50 5.09
N ASN A 571 -10.44 16.09 4.48
CA ASN A 571 -9.11 16.59 4.85
C ASN A 571 -9.07 18.10 4.72
N THR A 572 -8.71 18.86 5.75
CA THR A 572 -8.61 20.34 5.68
C THR A 572 -7.16 20.79 5.67
N THR A 573 -6.40 20.44 6.73
CA THR A 573 -5.01 20.87 6.93
C THR A 573 -4.03 19.72 7.17
N GLY A 574 -4.52 18.47 7.20
CA GLY A 574 -3.69 17.27 7.38
C GLY A 574 -2.80 17.01 6.16
N GLY A 575 -1.49 17.21 6.29
CA GLY A 575 -0.52 17.01 5.22
C GLY A 575 0.10 15.61 5.19
N SER A 576 0.73 15.26 4.07
CA SER A 576 1.55 14.05 3.92
C SER A 576 0.82 12.73 4.19
N ASN A 577 -0.48 12.66 3.89
CA ASN A 577 -1.27 11.43 4.02
C ASN A 577 -1.35 10.66 2.70
N ALA A 578 -1.29 9.33 2.74
CA ALA A 578 -1.49 8.45 1.59
C ALA A 578 -2.73 7.58 1.81
N ALA A 579 -3.79 7.78 1.03
CA ALA A 579 -5.06 7.09 1.17
C ALA A 579 -5.52 6.44 -0.14
N LEU A 580 -5.50 5.11 -0.21
CA LEU A 580 -5.89 4.30 -1.37
C LEU A 580 -7.11 3.42 -1.03
N GLY A 581 -8.26 3.66 -1.65
CA GLY A 581 -9.48 2.85 -1.50
C GLY A 581 -10.75 3.68 -1.43
N TYR A 582 -11.90 3.00 -1.52
CA TYR A 582 -13.21 3.65 -1.35
C TYR A 582 -13.36 4.19 0.07
N ARG A 583 -13.55 5.52 0.21
CA ARG A 583 -13.70 6.22 1.49
C ARG A 583 -12.58 5.91 2.50
N SER A 584 -11.36 5.70 2.03
CA SER A 584 -10.17 5.61 2.88
C SER A 584 -9.89 6.96 3.54
N SER A 585 -9.67 7.00 4.86
CA SER A 585 -9.46 8.22 5.65
C SER A 585 -10.50 9.32 5.43
N TYR A 586 -11.78 8.93 5.23
CA TYR A 586 -12.86 9.82 4.79
C TYR A 586 -13.06 11.04 5.70
N ALA A 587 -12.98 10.86 7.02
CA ALA A 587 -13.23 11.91 8.01
C ALA A 587 -11.99 12.70 8.43
N ASN A 588 -10.80 12.42 7.88
CA ASN A 588 -9.56 13.09 8.32
C ASN A 588 -9.73 14.59 8.17
N THR A 589 -9.36 15.39 9.16
CA THR A 589 -9.41 16.86 9.09
C THR A 589 -8.01 17.42 9.19
N THR A 590 -7.29 17.14 10.28
CA THR A 590 -5.96 17.70 10.56
C THR A 590 -4.88 16.65 10.76
N GLY A 591 -5.21 15.35 10.79
CA GLY A 591 -4.23 14.28 10.97
C GLY A 591 -3.19 14.23 9.85
N GLN A 592 -1.93 14.00 10.19
CA GLN A 592 -0.79 14.01 9.26
C GLN A 592 -0.06 12.66 9.23
N HIS A 593 0.73 12.43 8.17
CA HIS A 593 1.58 11.23 8.01
C HIS A 593 0.84 9.89 8.10
N ASN A 594 -0.46 9.85 7.80
CA ASN A 594 -1.22 8.61 7.84
C ASN A 594 -1.12 7.87 6.50
N VAL A 595 -0.93 6.54 6.56
CA VAL A 595 -1.04 5.63 5.42
C VAL A 595 -2.31 4.81 5.59
N SER A 596 -3.22 4.84 4.61
CA SER A 596 -4.52 4.17 4.69
C SER A 596 -4.87 3.48 3.38
N VAL A 597 -4.80 2.15 3.35
CA VAL A 597 -5.00 1.33 2.15
C VAL A 597 -6.15 0.35 2.38
N GLY A 598 -7.21 0.41 1.59
CA GLY A 598 -8.38 -0.45 1.69
C GLY A 598 -9.69 0.33 1.79
N SER A 599 -10.80 -0.35 1.51
CA SER A 599 -12.13 0.25 1.61
C SER A 599 -12.46 0.56 3.08
N ALA A 600 -12.84 1.81 3.35
CA ALA A 600 -13.16 2.34 4.67
C ALA A 600 -12.06 2.13 5.74
N SER A 601 -10.80 2.04 5.30
CA SER A 601 -9.63 2.08 6.19
C SER A 601 -9.52 3.47 6.83
N ALA A 602 -9.28 3.53 8.14
CA ALA A 602 -9.20 4.77 8.93
C ALA A 602 -10.39 5.74 8.73
N TYR A 603 -11.59 5.21 8.48
CA TYR A 603 -12.74 5.99 8.01
C TYR A 603 -13.08 7.21 8.88
N PHE A 604 -13.07 7.05 10.21
CA PHE A 604 -13.42 8.09 11.18
C PHE A 604 -12.22 8.82 11.78
N ASN A 605 -11.00 8.60 11.27
CA ASN A 605 -9.83 9.34 11.75
C ASN A 605 -10.07 10.83 11.51
N THR A 606 -9.93 11.68 12.53
CA THR A 606 -10.12 13.13 12.42
C THR A 606 -8.79 13.85 12.59
N THR A 607 -8.12 13.66 13.73
CA THR A 607 -6.86 14.35 14.06
C THR A 607 -5.70 13.41 14.32
N GLY A 608 -5.93 12.09 14.33
CA GLY A 608 -4.90 11.09 14.56
C GLY A 608 -3.81 11.15 13.47
N SER A 609 -2.55 11.10 13.89
CA SER A 609 -1.37 11.22 13.04
C SER A 609 -0.46 9.99 13.14
N ASP A 610 0.40 9.81 12.15
CA ASP A 610 1.40 8.74 12.12
C ASP A 610 0.81 7.32 12.19
N ASN A 611 -0.43 7.13 11.71
CA ASN A 611 -1.08 5.82 11.69
C ASN A 611 -0.85 5.09 10.35
N VAL A 612 -0.64 3.78 10.41
CA VAL A 612 -0.62 2.87 9.25
C VAL A 612 -1.84 1.96 9.32
N SER A 613 -2.72 2.03 8.33
CA SER A 613 -3.94 1.24 8.25
C SER A 613 -4.04 0.56 6.87
N VAL A 614 -4.07 -0.76 6.83
CA VAL A 614 -4.07 -1.56 5.59
C VAL A 614 -5.08 -2.69 5.72
N GLY A 615 -6.23 -2.58 5.05
CA GLY A 615 -7.27 -3.60 5.02
C GLY A 615 -8.69 -3.02 4.97
N TYR A 616 -9.67 -3.89 4.78
CA TYR A 616 -11.09 -3.50 4.85
C TYR A 616 -11.46 -3.14 6.30
N ASN A 617 -11.94 -1.91 6.55
CA ASN A 617 -12.27 -1.40 7.89
C ASN A 617 -11.10 -1.48 8.92
N ALA A 618 -9.85 -1.52 8.49
CA ALA A 618 -8.71 -1.38 9.40
C ALA A 618 -8.77 0.02 10.07
N ALA A 619 -8.50 0.09 11.39
CA ALA A 619 -8.55 1.33 12.20
C ALA A 619 -9.83 2.18 12.02
N ARG A 620 -10.97 1.56 11.70
CA ARG A 620 -12.17 2.27 11.21
C ARG A 620 -12.67 3.36 12.16
N GLU A 621 -12.79 3.04 13.44
CA GLU A 621 -13.32 3.93 14.48
C GLU A 621 -12.23 4.74 15.20
N THR A 622 -10.97 4.68 14.75
CA THR A 622 -9.94 5.57 15.29
C THR A 622 -10.26 7.01 14.94
N THR A 623 -10.24 7.91 15.91
CA THR A 623 -10.56 9.34 15.76
C THR A 623 -9.35 10.22 16.00
N THR A 624 -8.74 10.11 17.19
CA THR A 624 -7.58 10.95 17.60
C THR A 624 -6.34 10.14 17.97
N GLY A 625 -6.41 8.81 17.89
CA GLY A 625 -5.29 7.93 18.18
C GLY A 625 -4.11 8.15 17.22
N ASN A 626 -2.89 8.22 17.75
CA ASN A 626 -1.65 8.40 16.98
C ASN A 626 -0.80 7.12 16.98
N SER A 627 0.15 7.03 16.04
CA SER A 627 1.20 6.00 16.04
C SER A 627 0.68 4.55 16.05
N ASN A 628 -0.51 4.31 15.50
CA ASN A 628 -1.07 2.96 15.45
C ASN A 628 -0.77 2.26 14.13
N VAL A 629 -0.49 0.96 14.19
CA VAL A 629 -0.36 0.07 13.03
C VAL A 629 -1.53 -0.91 13.01
N ALA A 630 -2.30 -0.93 11.94
CA ALA A 630 -3.47 -1.78 11.74
C ALA A 630 -3.42 -2.44 10.36
N VAL A 631 -2.97 -3.69 10.26
CA VAL A 631 -2.81 -4.42 9.00
C VAL A 631 -3.68 -5.68 9.03
N GLY A 632 -4.74 -5.71 8.24
CA GLY A 632 -5.70 -6.81 8.17
C GLY A 632 -7.15 -6.32 8.14
N SER A 633 -8.07 -7.19 7.71
CA SER A 633 -9.51 -6.88 7.75
C SER A 633 -9.96 -6.63 9.20
N SER A 634 -10.56 -5.47 9.46
CA SER A 634 -11.04 -5.05 10.78
C SER A 634 -9.99 -5.14 11.90
N ALA A 635 -8.69 -5.06 11.57
CA ALA A 635 -7.62 -4.89 12.54
C ALA A 635 -7.78 -3.52 13.22
N LEU A 636 -7.65 -3.47 14.54
CA LEU A 636 -7.78 -2.25 15.33
C LEU A 636 -9.10 -1.49 15.11
N ARG A 637 -10.19 -2.19 14.78
CA ARG A 637 -11.42 -1.55 14.28
C ARG A 637 -12.00 -0.53 15.26
N ASN A 638 -12.12 -0.89 16.53
CA ASN A 638 -12.69 -0.05 17.59
C ASN A 638 -11.56 0.44 18.51
N ASN A 639 -10.88 1.52 18.10
CA ASN A 639 -9.73 2.09 18.81
C ASN A 639 -9.80 3.63 18.74
N GLN A 640 -10.79 4.25 19.40
CA GLN A 640 -11.09 5.69 19.25
C GLN A 640 -9.88 6.60 19.48
N THR A 641 -9.40 6.69 20.72
CA THR A 641 -8.37 7.66 21.13
C THR A 641 -7.01 7.04 21.44
N ARG A 642 -6.88 5.71 21.43
CA ARG A 642 -5.70 5.01 21.93
C ARG A 642 -4.57 5.06 20.92
N THR A 643 -3.35 5.12 21.42
CA THR A 643 -2.11 5.32 20.64
C THR A 643 -1.14 4.16 20.82
N ASP A 644 -0.15 4.10 19.92
CA ASP A 644 1.01 3.21 20.03
C ASP A 644 0.64 1.72 20.06
N ASN A 645 -0.44 1.35 19.36
CA ASN A 645 -0.86 -0.05 19.22
C ASN A 645 -0.44 -0.64 17.88
N THR A 646 0.01 -1.89 17.89
CA THR A 646 0.30 -2.67 16.69
C THR A 646 -0.69 -3.81 16.58
N ALA A 647 -1.43 -3.90 15.47
CA ALA A 647 -2.43 -4.91 15.18
C ALA A 647 -2.23 -5.45 13.76
N VAL A 648 -1.73 -6.67 13.63
CA VAL A 648 -1.44 -7.32 12.34
C VAL A 648 -2.16 -8.66 12.27
N GLY A 649 -3.19 -8.77 11.44
CA GLY A 649 -4.03 -9.95 11.25
C GLY A 649 -5.52 -9.60 11.16
N ASP A 650 -6.33 -10.51 10.60
CA ASP A 650 -7.79 -10.35 10.60
C ASP A 650 -8.33 -10.21 12.03
N SER A 651 -8.99 -9.09 12.30
CA SER A 651 -9.60 -8.76 13.59
C SER A 651 -8.63 -8.83 14.78
N ALA A 652 -7.32 -8.59 14.54
CA ALA A 652 -6.35 -8.38 15.60
C ALA A 652 -6.69 -7.08 16.34
N LEU A 653 -6.70 -7.12 17.68
CA LEU A 653 -7.02 -5.96 18.53
C LEU A 653 -8.34 -5.25 18.14
N HIS A 654 -9.34 -6.04 17.73
CA HIS A 654 -10.57 -5.54 17.10
C HIS A 654 -11.37 -4.58 17.98
N SER A 655 -11.53 -4.94 19.24
CA SER A 655 -11.97 -4.05 20.29
C SER A 655 -10.73 -3.69 21.10
N ASN A 656 -10.49 -2.39 21.27
CA ASN A 656 -9.49 -1.83 22.17
C ASN A 656 -10.06 -0.60 22.88
N ASP A 657 -11.35 -0.70 23.22
CA ASP A 657 -12.18 0.41 23.67
C ASP A 657 -13.21 -0.11 24.67
N ASP A 658 -13.33 0.57 25.80
CA ASP A 658 -14.35 0.37 26.83
C ASP A 658 -15.56 1.31 26.65
N GLY A 659 -15.54 2.18 25.64
CA GLY A 659 -16.57 3.18 25.38
C GLY A 659 -16.51 4.38 26.31
N LEU A 660 -15.49 4.50 27.15
CA LEU A 660 -15.31 5.62 28.07
C LEU A 660 -14.46 6.72 27.40
N PRO A 661 -14.81 8.01 27.54
CA PRO A 661 -13.91 9.08 27.15
C PRO A 661 -12.63 9.00 27.99
N PRO A 662 -11.46 9.40 27.45
CA PRO A 662 -10.27 9.57 28.28
C PRO A 662 -10.61 10.53 29.42
N LEU A 663 -10.50 10.04 30.67
CA LEU A 663 -10.83 10.83 31.87
C LEU A 663 -9.98 12.10 31.88
N SER A 664 -10.63 13.26 31.73
CA SER A 664 -9.95 14.54 31.72
C SER A 664 -9.48 14.88 33.15
N GLY A 665 -8.17 14.91 33.36
CA GLY A 665 -7.57 15.48 34.58
C GLY A 665 -7.19 14.50 35.67
N GLU A 666 -7.23 13.19 35.41
CA GLU A 666 -6.69 12.18 36.31
C GLU A 666 -5.32 11.71 35.79
N LEU A 667 -4.34 11.56 36.68
CA LEU A 667 -3.07 10.85 36.46
C LEU A 667 -3.34 9.34 36.29
N ASP A 668 -4.37 8.97 35.54
CA ASP A 668 -4.88 7.61 35.48
C ASP A 668 -4.08 6.80 34.45
N PRO A 669 -3.83 5.51 34.72
CA PRO A 669 -2.88 4.70 33.97
C PRO A 669 -3.34 4.55 32.52
N PRO A 670 -2.39 4.39 31.58
CA PRO A 670 -2.69 4.34 30.16
C PRO A 670 -3.63 3.16 29.85
N THR A 671 -4.92 3.42 29.61
CA THR A 671 -5.88 2.39 29.21
C THR A 671 -5.79 2.08 27.71
N GLY A 672 -5.59 0.81 27.35
CA GLY A 672 -5.60 0.37 25.95
C GLY A 672 -4.40 0.81 25.10
N PHE A 673 -3.30 1.27 25.68
CA PHE A 673 -2.09 1.68 24.95
C PHE A 673 -1.02 0.59 24.90
N TYR A 674 -0.06 0.75 23.99
CA TYR A 674 1.16 -0.07 23.91
C TYR A 674 0.90 -1.57 23.72
N ASN A 675 -0.22 -1.93 23.10
CA ASN A 675 -0.54 -3.33 22.83
C ASN A 675 0.03 -3.76 21.47
N THR A 676 0.66 -4.93 21.44
CA THR A 676 1.13 -5.58 20.20
C THR A 676 0.34 -6.85 19.98
N ALA A 677 -0.42 -6.92 18.90
CA ALA A 677 -1.26 -8.04 18.51
C ALA A 677 -0.90 -8.48 17.08
N THR A 678 -0.33 -9.68 16.94
CA THR A 678 0.09 -10.26 15.67
C THR A 678 -0.54 -11.64 15.52
N GLY A 679 -1.32 -11.87 14.47
CA GLY A 679 -2.12 -13.08 14.25
C GLY A 679 -3.62 -12.80 14.12
N SER A 680 -4.36 -13.72 13.49
CA SER A 680 -5.82 -13.54 13.38
C SER A 680 -6.47 -13.65 14.77
N LYS A 681 -7.29 -12.65 15.12
CA LYS A 681 -8.06 -12.58 16.37
C LYS A 681 -7.17 -12.59 17.64
N SER A 682 -5.89 -12.22 17.51
CA SER A 682 -5.02 -11.96 18.66
C SER A 682 -5.50 -10.72 19.39
N LEU A 683 -5.61 -10.78 20.72
CA LEU A 683 -6.03 -9.68 21.58
C LEU A 683 -7.38 -9.04 21.18
N ARG A 684 -8.29 -9.84 20.60
CA ARG A 684 -9.49 -9.35 19.89
C ARG A 684 -10.46 -8.54 20.76
N ALA A 685 -10.63 -8.88 22.03
CA ALA A 685 -11.67 -8.31 22.89
C ALA A 685 -11.14 -7.30 23.93
N ASN A 686 -9.91 -6.80 23.77
CA ASN A 686 -9.31 -5.86 24.71
C ASN A 686 -10.18 -4.61 24.89
N THR A 687 -10.39 -4.16 26.12
CA THR A 687 -11.18 -2.94 26.37
C THR A 687 -10.27 -1.84 26.90
N SER A 688 -9.54 -2.13 27.97
CA SER A 688 -8.64 -1.16 28.63
C SER A 688 -7.28 -1.75 29.01
N GLY A 689 -7.05 -3.05 28.80
CA GLY A 689 -5.75 -3.67 29.03
C GLY A 689 -4.62 -3.01 28.23
N TYR A 690 -3.45 -2.82 28.83
CA TYR A 690 -2.33 -2.12 28.22
C TYR A 690 -1.03 -2.91 28.34
N MET A 691 -0.04 -2.56 27.50
CA MET A 691 1.26 -3.24 27.45
C MET A 691 1.18 -4.76 27.26
N ASN A 692 0.16 -5.24 26.54
CA ASN A 692 0.01 -6.65 26.22
C ASN A 692 0.70 -7.00 24.90
N THR A 693 1.41 -8.12 24.85
CA THR A 693 1.98 -8.70 23.64
C THR A 693 1.28 -10.02 23.33
N ALA A 694 0.54 -10.10 22.22
CA ALA A 694 -0.15 -11.29 21.74
C ALA A 694 0.35 -11.65 20.34
N ASN A 695 1.03 -12.79 20.20
CA ASN A 695 1.55 -13.29 18.93
C ASN A 695 1.04 -14.73 18.68
N GLY A 696 0.16 -14.91 17.70
CA GLY A 696 -0.42 -16.20 17.33
C GLY A 696 -1.91 -16.13 17.00
N TYR A 697 -2.44 -17.21 16.43
CA TYR A 697 -3.88 -17.35 16.22
C TYR A 697 -4.62 -17.39 17.55
N ARG A 698 -5.58 -16.48 17.76
CA ARG A 698 -6.37 -16.40 19.00
C ARG A 698 -5.57 -16.32 20.31
N SER A 699 -4.35 -15.76 20.28
CA SER A 699 -3.60 -15.46 21.50
C SER A 699 -4.30 -14.32 22.26
N LEU A 700 -4.45 -14.47 23.57
CA LEU A 700 -5.03 -13.45 24.47
C LEU A 700 -6.42 -12.92 24.01
N THR A 701 -7.23 -13.75 23.35
CA THR A 701 -8.42 -13.31 22.59
C THR A 701 -9.50 -12.61 23.39
N VAL A 702 -9.72 -12.99 24.65
CA VAL A 702 -10.84 -12.48 25.48
C VAL A 702 -10.40 -11.55 26.60
N ASN A 703 -9.15 -11.07 26.57
CA ASN A 703 -8.65 -10.09 27.54
C ASN A 703 -9.52 -8.84 27.48
N THR A 704 -9.97 -8.33 28.62
CA THR A 704 -10.73 -7.09 28.72
C THR A 704 -9.84 -6.01 29.34
N THR A 705 -9.46 -6.20 30.61
CA THR A 705 -8.72 -5.20 31.40
C THR A 705 -7.31 -5.64 31.77
N GLY A 706 -6.93 -6.91 31.55
CA GLY A 706 -5.63 -7.43 31.95
C GLY A 706 -4.46 -6.69 31.28
N TYR A 707 -3.39 -6.41 32.02
CA TYR A 707 -2.23 -5.66 31.52
C TYR A 707 -0.91 -6.42 31.71
N ILE A 708 0.11 -6.02 30.93
CA ILE A 708 1.48 -6.59 30.98
C ILE A 708 1.48 -8.12 30.72
N ASN A 709 0.57 -8.61 29.89
CA ASN A 709 0.55 -10.02 29.50
C ASN A 709 1.34 -10.26 28.22
N THR A 710 2.16 -11.31 28.19
CA THR A 710 2.85 -11.81 27.00
C THR A 710 2.29 -13.18 26.62
N ALA A 711 1.72 -13.32 25.44
CA ALA A 711 1.13 -14.56 24.91
C ALA A 711 1.68 -14.87 23.52
N VAL A 712 2.54 -15.87 23.41
CA VAL A 712 3.19 -16.30 22.17
C VAL A 712 2.81 -17.75 21.88
N GLY A 713 2.03 -17.99 20.83
CA GLY A 713 1.53 -19.30 20.42
C GLY A 713 0.04 -19.28 20.09
N ALA A 714 -0.43 -20.31 19.37
CA ALA A 714 -1.84 -20.45 19.07
C ALA A 714 -2.65 -20.70 20.37
N SER A 715 -3.69 -19.91 20.59
CA SER A 715 -4.54 -19.95 21.79
C SER A 715 -3.77 -19.80 23.12
N ALA A 716 -2.56 -19.23 23.11
CA ALA A 716 -1.84 -18.88 24.34
C ALA A 716 -2.65 -17.83 25.11
N LEU A 717 -2.88 -18.07 26.41
CA LEU A 717 -3.58 -17.17 27.32
C LEU A 717 -5.00 -16.79 26.85
N SER A 718 -5.66 -17.68 26.08
CA SER A 718 -6.87 -17.33 25.31
C SER A 718 -8.13 -17.06 26.12
N LEU A 719 -8.18 -17.50 27.39
CA LEU A 719 -9.33 -17.28 28.29
C LEU A 719 -9.08 -16.17 29.34
N ASN A 720 -7.92 -15.52 29.30
CA ASN A 720 -7.60 -14.46 30.25
C ASN A 720 -8.53 -13.27 30.02
N THR A 721 -9.19 -12.79 31.07
CA THR A 721 -10.06 -11.62 31.03
C THR A 721 -9.41 -10.44 31.75
N THR A 722 -9.03 -10.63 33.03
CA THR A 722 -8.51 -9.58 33.90
C THR A 722 -7.18 -9.94 34.56
N GLY A 723 -6.59 -11.10 34.23
CA GLY A 723 -5.31 -11.50 34.80
C GLY A 723 -4.17 -10.63 34.27
N ASP A 724 -3.24 -10.27 35.15
CA ASP A 724 -2.13 -9.35 34.88
C ASP A 724 -0.76 -10.05 34.95
N GLU A 725 0.23 -9.49 34.26
CA GLU A 725 1.64 -9.91 34.33
C GLU A 725 1.89 -11.39 33.97
N ASN A 726 1.06 -11.98 33.12
CA ASN A 726 1.21 -13.38 32.73
C ASN A 726 2.10 -13.53 31.49
N THR A 727 3.01 -14.52 31.52
CA THR A 727 3.84 -14.90 30.38
C THR A 727 3.49 -16.31 29.91
N ALA A 728 2.93 -16.44 28.72
CA ALA A 728 2.56 -17.70 28.09
C ALA A 728 3.33 -17.89 26.77
N VAL A 729 4.17 -18.90 26.69
CA VAL A 729 4.93 -19.25 25.48
C VAL A 729 4.67 -20.71 25.12
N GLY A 730 3.97 -20.94 24.01
CA GLY A 730 3.58 -22.26 23.53
C GLY A 730 2.11 -22.33 23.13
N ILE A 731 1.75 -23.35 22.33
CA ILE A 731 0.36 -23.60 21.96
C ILE A 731 -0.44 -23.92 23.23
N GLU A 732 -1.52 -23.17 23.48
CA GLU A 732 -2.40 -23.33 24.65
C GLU A 732 -1.68 -23.15 26.01
N ALA A 733 -0.52 -22.49 26.05
CA ALA A 733 0.11 -22.10 27.31
C ALA A 733 -0.81 -21.12 28.07
N LEU A 734 -1.01 -21.34 29.37
CA LEU A 734 -1.97 -20.62 30.22
C LEU A 734 -3.41 -20.55 29.66
N GLN A 735 -3.83 -21.51 28.83
CA GLN A 735 -5.17 -21.49 28.22
C GLN A 735 -6.31 -21.39 29.24
N SER A 736 -6.17 -22.03 30.40
CA SER A 736 -7.15 -22.03 31.49
C SER A 736 -7.14 -20.75 32.33
N ASN A 737 -6.14 -19.88 32.20
CA ASN A 737 -6.02 -18.66 33.00
C ASN A 737 -7.16 -17.69 32.67
N THR A 738 -7.89 -17.23 33.67
CA THR A 738 -8.98 -16.24 33.53
C THR A 738 -8.65 -14.96 34.26
N THR A 739 -8.32 -15.05 35.55
CA THR A 739 -8.03 -13.90 36.44
C THR A 739 -6.75 -14.06 37.25
N GLY A 740 -6.00 -15.16 37.05
CA GLY A 740 -4.73 -15.41 37.72
C GLY A 740 -3.65 -14.43 37.26
N ASN A 741 -2.80 -14.01 38.20
CA ASN A 741 -1.77 -13.00 37.99
C ASN A 741 -0.36 -13.58 38.12
N SER A 742 0.59 -12.94 37.45
CA SER A 742 2.03 -13.24 37.55
C SER A 742 2.36 -14.70 37.27
N ASN A 743 1.61 -15.35 36.37
CA ASN A 743 1.87 -16.73 35.97
C ASN A 743 2.84 -16.78 34.80
N THR A 744 3.81 -17.69 34.85
CA THR A 744 4.71 -17.99 33.74
C THR A 744 4.45 -19.41 33.27
N ALA A 745 4.18 -19.62 31.99
CA ALA A 745 4.13 -20.93 31.38
C ALA A 745 4.91 -20.97 30.07
N VAL A 746 5.83 -21.92 29.97
CA VAL A 746 6.64 -22.16 28.78
C VAL A 746 6.50 -23.63 28.39
N GLY A 747 5.80 -23.90 27.29
CA GLY A 747 5.50 -25.24 26.79
C GLY A 747 4.04 -25.39 26.37
N SER A 748 3.76 -26.34 25.47
CA SER A 748 2.40 -26.55 24.97
C SER A 748 1.46 -27.07 26.07
N GLY A 749 0.37 -26.35 26.32
CA GLY A 749 -0.58 -26.66 27.38
C GLY A 749 0.02 -26.56 28.79
N ALA A 750 1.11 -25.81 28.98
CA ALA A 750 1.65 -25.54 30.31
C ALA A 750 0.81 -24.49 31.04
N GLY A 751 0.66 -24.58 32.36
CA GLY A 751 -0.06 -23.57 33.16
C GLY A 751 -0.75 -24.12 34.40
N PRO A 752 -1.54 -23.31 35.11
CA PRO A 752 -2.31 -23.79 36.25
C PRO A 752 -3.55 -24.57 35.80
N ASN A 753 -4.00 -25.53 36.60
CA ASN A 753 -5.26 -26.26 36.35
C ASN A 753 -6.52 -25.53 36.85
N ALA A 754 -6.45 -24.24 37.18
CA ALA A 754 -7.63 -23.38 37.32
C ALA A 754 -7.25 -21.94 37.04
N GLY A 755 -8.22 -21.19 36.52
CA GLY A 755 -7.98 -19.87 35.96
C GLY A 755 -7.71 -18.74 36.95
N THR A 756 -7.88 -18.98 38.26
CA THR A 756 -7.70 -17.98 39.33
C THR A 756 -6.38 -18.13 40.08
N ARG A 757 -5.57 -19.14 39.76
CA ARG A 757 -4.29 -19.40 40.45
C ARG A 757 -3.26 -18.37 39.99
N SER A 758 -2.44 -17.90 40.92
CA SER A 758 -1.48 -16.82 40.69
C SER A 758 -0.08 -17.22 41.14
N ASN A 759 0.93 -16.52 40.62
CA ASN A 759 2.34 -16.76 40.93
C ASN A 759 2.74 -18.23 40.69
N THR A 760 2.30 -18.78 39.57
CA THR A 760 2.68 -20.13 39.14
C THR A 760 3.75 -20.06 38.06
N THR A 761 4.70 -21.00 38.05
CA THR A 761 5.68 -21.13 36.97
C THR A 761 5.66 -22.56 36.46
N ALA A 762 5.20 -22.78 35.23
CA ALA A 762 5.09 -24.09 34.60
C ALA A 762 6.04 -24.18 33.40
N LEU A 763 7.09 -24.99 33.51
CA LEU A 763 8.12 -25.14 32.48
C LEU A 763 8.09 -26.55 31.90
N GLY A 764 7.83 -26.68 30.59
CA GLY A 764 7.71 -27.96 29.88
C GLY A 764 6.31 -28.20 29.33
N ALA A 765 6.21 -28.95 28.24
CA ALA A 765 4.93 -29.29 27.63
C ALA A 765 4.03 -30.06 28.62
N GLY A 766 2.80 -29.60 28.82
CA GLY A 766 1.88 -30.19 29.80
C GLY A 766 2.33 -30.05 31.26
N SER A 767 3.26 -29.15 31.59
CA SER A 767 3.59 -28.85 32.99
C SER A 767 2.40 -28.16 33.66
N ILE A 768 1.88 -28.75 34.74
CA ILE A 768 0.70 -28.23 35.45
C ILE A 768 1.03 -27.83 36.89
N CYS A 769 0.65 -26.60 37.26
CA CYS A 769 0.64 -26.16 38.66
C CYS A 769 -0.75 -26.38 39.27
N THR A 770 -0.80 -27.00 40.44
CA THR A 770 -2.03 -27.38 41.16
C THR A 770 -2.43 -26.39 42.25
N ALA A 771 -1.58 -25.41 42.54
CA ALA A 771 -1.82 -24.36 43.52
C ALA A 771 -1.11 -23.07 43.10
N SER A 772 -1.52 -21.94 43.68
CA SER A 772 -0.77 -20.68 43.59
C SER A 772 0.60 -20.80 44.26
N ASN A 773 1.54 -19.92 43.90
CA ASN A 773 2.90 -19.90 44.45
C ASN A 773 3.69 -21.21 44.20
N GLN A 774 3.46 -21.84 43.06
CA GLN A 774 4.06 -23.13 42.73
C GLN A 774 4.88 -23.04 41.45
N VAL A 775 6.11 -23.56 41.52
CA VAL A 775 6.95 -23.83 40.34
C VAL A 775 6.87 -25.32 40.01
N ARG A 776 6.56 -25.64 38.76
CA ARG A 776 6.59 -26.98 38.19
C ARG A 776 7.55 -26.97 37.01
N VAL A 777 8.46 -27.94 36.99
CA VAL A 777 9.35 -28.21 35.87
C VAL A 777 9.08 -29.63 35.40
N GLY A 778 8.75 -29.78 34.12
CA GLY A 778 8.34 -31.04 33.53
C GLY A 778 6.90 -31.45 33.83
N ASN A 779 6.54 -32.61 33.31
CA ASN A 779 5.25 -33.26 33.53
C ASN A 779 5.46 -34.66 34.12
N ASP A 780 4.39 -35.42 34.21
CA ASP A 780 4.37 -36.80 34.66
C ASP A 780 5.18 -37.75 33.76
N LEU A 781 5.56 -37.39 32.54
CA LEU A 781 6.45 -38.17 31.66
C LEU A 781 7.94 -37.84 31.83
N VAL A 782 8.29 -36.73 32.49
CA VAL A 782 9.71 -36.37 32.70
C VAL A 782 10.37 -37.34 33.68
N THR A 783 11.50 -37.95 33.27
CA THR A 783 12.21 -39.00 34.03
C THR A 783 13.39 -38.49 34.86
N SER A 784 13.94 -37.31 34.55
CA SER A 784 15.03 -36.68 35.31
C SER A 784 14.97 -35.16 35.21
N ILE A 785 15.27 -34.47 36.33
CA ILE A 785 15.43 -33.02 36.44
C ILE A 785 16.71 -32.79 37.25
N GLY A 786 17.69 -32.09 36.70
CA GLY A 786 19.03 -31.98 37.31
C GLY A 786 19.64 -30.57 37.23
N GLY A 787 20.59 -30.30 38.12
CA GLY A 787 21.45 -29.12 38.14
C GLY A 787 22.78 -29.46 38.83
N TYR A 788 23.86 -28.75 38.50
CA TYR A 788 25.19 -29.01 39.08
C TYR A 788 25.33 -28.56 40.55
N ALA A 789 24.48 -27.64 41.01
CA ALA A 789 24.42 -27.18 42.39
C ALA A 789 23.17 -27.72 43.08
N GLY A 790 23.28 -28.09 44.36
CA GLY A 790 22.13 -28.50 45.16
C GLY A 790 21.07 -27.39 45.25
N TRP A 791 19.79 -27.77 45.28
CA TRP A 791 18.69 -26.83 45.42
C TRP A 791 18.76 -26.17 46.80
N THR A 792 19.06 -24.87 46.86
CA THR A 792 18.95 -24.10 48.10
C THR A 792 17.51 -23.65 48.25
N THR A 793 16.77 -24.22 49.19
CA THR A 793 15.32 -23.98 49.33
C THR A 793 15.00 -22.58 49.86
N LEU A 794 15.89 -21.98 50.67
CA LEU A 794 15.80 -20.60 51.17
C LEU A 794 17.21 -20.13 51.62
N PRO A 795 17.59 -18.83 51.50
CA PRO A 795 18.78 -18.32 52.17
C PRO A 795 18.61 -18.46 53.70
N SER A 796 19.33 -19.40 54.31
CA SER A 796 19.29 -19.68 55.77
C SER A 796 20.12 -18.70 56.60
N ASP A 797 20.12 -17.42 56.23
CA ASP A 797 20.80 -16.36 56.97
C ASP A 797 19.95 -15.95 58.18
N GLY A 798 20.54 -15.94 59.38
CA GLY A 798 19.84 -15.62 60.62
C GLY A 798 19.17 -14.24 60.64
N ARG A 799 19.65 -13.29 59.83
CA ARG A 799 19.06 -11.94 59.72
C ARG A 799 17.66 -11.95 59.11
N PHE A 800 17.33 -12.98 58.33
CA PHE A 800 16.04 -13.10 57.64
C PHE A 800 15.14 -14.14 58.31
N LYS A 801 15.51 -14.63 59.50
CA LYS A 801 14.68 -15.54 60.32
C LYS A 801 14.10 -14.78 61.50
N LEU A 802 12.78 -14.81 61.65
CA LEU A 802 12.05 -14.20 62.76
C LEU A 802 11.53 -15.31 63.68
N ALA A 803 11.37 -15.00 64.98
CA ALA A 803 10.76 -15.89 65.97
C ALA A 803 11.36 -17.32 66.00
N VAL A 804 12.69 -17.44 65.98
CA VAL A 804 13.40 -18.74 66.04
C VAL A 804 13.12 -19.42 67.39
N GLN A 805 12.57 -20.64 67.35
CA GLN A 805 12.25 -21.48 68.51
C GLN A 805 12.83 -22.90 68.34
N GLU A 806 12.98 -23.64 69.43
CA GLU A 806 13.49 -25.03 69.45
C GLU A 806 12.37 -26.08 69.52
N ASP A 807 11.35 -25.93 68.67
CA ASP A 807 10.09 -26.70 68.68
C ASP A 807 10.04 -27.83 67.63
N VAL A 808 11.20 -28.28 67.13
CA VAL A 808 11.26 -29.40 66.18
C VAL A 808 10.94 -30.72 66.89
N HIS A 809 9.97 -31.47 66.35
CA HIS A 809 9.65 -32.82 66.82
C HIS A 809 10.54 -33.87 66.15
N GLY A 810 11.30 -34.63 66.95
CA GLY A 810 12.20 -35.67 66.47
C GLY A 810 11.59 -37.07 66.49
N LEU A 811 11.96 -37.86 67.50
CA LEU A 811 11.71 -39.29 67.59
C LEU A 811 10.21 -39.62 67.61
N ASP A 812 9.43 -38.83 68.34
CA ASP A 812 7.97 -39.02 68.46
C ASP A 812 7.25 -38.89 67.10
N PHE A 813 7.66 -37.93 66.27
CA PHE A 813 7.14 -37.75 64.92
C PHE A 813 7.62 -38.87 63.98
N LEU A 814 8.92 -39.15 63.95
CA LEU A 814 9.50 -40.14 63.04
C LEU A 814 9.01 -41.58 63.29
N MET A 815 8.80 -41.96 64.55
CA MET A 815 8.31 -43.31 64.89
C MET A 815 6.87 -43.57 64.43
N ARG A 816 6.12 -42.51 64.05
CA ARG A 816 4.79 -42.64 63.44
C ARG A 816 4.84 -42.72 61.91
N LEU A 817 5.99 -42.47 61.30
CA LEU A 817 6.15 -42.53 59.85
C LEU A 817 6.31 -43.98 59.39
N ARG A 818 5.70 -44.32 58.25
CA ARG A 818 5.77 -45.64 57.65
C ARG A 818 6.49 -45.59 56.30
N PRO A 819 7.77 -46.02 56.22
CA PRO A 819 8.46 -46.17 54.94
C PRO A 819 7.76 -47.23 54.08
N VAL A 820 7.57 -46.94 52.81
CA VAL A 820 6.93 -47.83 51.84
C VAL A 820 7.71 -47.86 50.52
N THR A 821 7.49 -48.91 49.72
CA THR A 821 7.88 -48.92 48.31
C THR A 821 6.64 -48.95 47.43
N TYR A 822 6.65 -48.23 46.32
CA TYR A 822 5.49 -48.12 45.43
C TYR A 822 5.91 -47.92 43.96
N ASN A 823 4.99 -48.24 43.05
CA ASN A 823 5.03 -47.85 41.64
C ASN A 823 4.01 -46.73 41.43
N VAL A 824 4.26 -45.87 40.44
CA VAL A 824 3.40 -44.71 40.17
C VAL A 824 2.37 -45.07 39.10
N ASP A 825 1.10 -44.79 39.37
CA ASP A 825 0.04 -44.81 38.35
C ASP A 825 0.01 -43.45 37.63
N VAL A 826 0.66 -43.41 36.47
CA VAL A 826 0.83 -42.18 35.67
C VAL A 826 -0.53 -41.72 35.10
N ALA A 827 -1.40 -42.65 34.71
CA ALA A 827 -2.71 -42.33 34.11
C ALA A 827 -3.68 -41.70 35.13
N ALA A 828 -3.66 -42.17 36.37
CA ALA A 828 -4.45 -41.57 37.44
C ALA A 828 -4.00 -40.13 37.76
N ILE A 829 -2.69 -39.87 37.72
CA ILE A 829 -2.12 -38.52 37.91
C ILE A 829 -2.55 -37.59 36.79
N GLU A 830 -2.43 -38.01 35.52
CA GLU A 830 -2.82 -37.21 34.36
C GLU A 830 -4.29 -36.77 34.46
N THR A 831 -5.17 -37.69 34.85
CA THR A 831 -6.60 -37.43 35.07
C THR A 831 -6.82 -36.40 36.18
N ALA A 832 -6.09 -36.49 37.28
CA ALA A 832 -6.20 -35.57 38.41
C ALA A 832 -5.66 -34.16 38.10
N LEU A 833 -4.64 -34.06 37.23
CA LEU A 833 -4.02 -32.77 36.87
C LEU A 833 -4.89 -31.94 35.89
N HIS A 834 -5.72 -32.57 35.05
CA HIS A 834 -6.34 -31.91 33.89
C HIS A 834 -7.88 -31.80 33.96
N SER A 835 -8.46 -31.65 35.15
CA SER A 835 -9.92 -31.71 35.39
C SER A 835 -10.79 -30.69 34.63
N ASP A 836 -10.22 -29.61 34.10
CA ASP A 836 -10.97 -28.48 33.51
C ASP A 836 -10.82 -28.34 31.98
N ARG A 837 -10.21 -29.33 31.29
CA ARG A 837 -10.03 -29.26 29.82
C ARG A 837 -11.15 -29.97 29.07
N SER A 838 -11.90 -29.20 28.27
CA SER A 838 -12.80 -29.76 27.28
C SER A 838 -12.01 -30.37 26.10
N ALA A 839 -11.83 -31.69 26.16
CA ALA A 839 -11.73 -32.60 25.02
C ALA A 839 -10.89 -32.20 23.79
N VAL A 840 -9.75 -31.52 23.94
CA VAL A 840 -8.67 -31.70 22.97
C VAL A 840 -8.01 -33.03 23.32
N SER A 841 -8.53 -34.11 22.74
CA SER A 841 -7.92 -35.44 22.83
C SER A 841 -6.53 -35.35 22.21
N ARG A 842 -5.50 -35.15 23.05
CA ARG A 842 -4.11 -35.29 22.63
C ARG A 842 -3.89 -36.78 22.40
N THR A 843 -3.83 -37.19 21.14
CA THR A 843 -3.22 -38.48 20.82
C THR A 843 -1.77 -38.42 21.28
N LEU A 844 -1.43 -39.16 22.34
CA LEU A 844 -0.07 -39.26 22.84
C LEU A 844 0.84 -39.76 21.73
N SER A 845 2.03 -39.16 21.58
CA SER A 845 3.01 -39.66 20.62
C SER A 845 3.55 -41.02 21.08
N PRO A 846 4.09 -41.86 20.18
CA PRO A 846 4.72 -43.12 20.54
C PRO A 846 5.81 -42.97 21.62
N GLU A 847 6.57 -41.88 21.56
CA GLU A 847 7.60 -41.54 22.55
C GLU A 847 6.99 -41.23 23.93
N ALA A 848 5.85 -40.53 23.96
CA ALA A 848 5.13 -40.23 25.19
C ALA A 848 4.57 -41.51 25.84
N LEU A 849 4.06 -42.45 25.04
CA LEU A 849 3.57 -43.74 25.53
C LEU A 849 4.72 -44.60 26.10
N ALA A 850 5.87 -44.59 25.43
CA ALA A 850 7.06 -45.29 25.90
C ALA A 850 7.57 -44.70 27.24
N ALA A 851 7.62 -43.37 27.35
CA ALA A 851 8.02 -42.68 28.58
C ALA A 851 7.05 -42.99 29.75
N GLN A 852 5.74 -43.08 29.47
CA GLN A 852 4.73 -43.45 30.46
C GLN A 852 4.95 -44.87 30.99
N ALA A 853 5.20 -45.83 30.09
CA ALA A 853 5.45 -47.22 30.44
C ALA A 853 6.75 -47.39 31.24
N GLU A 854 7.81 -46.69 30.84
CA GLU A 854 9.09 -46.69 31.56
C GLU A 854 8.89 -46.19 33.00
N LYS A 855 8.23 -45.04 33.17
CA LYS A 855 8.06 -44.45 34.50
C LYS A 855 7.18 -45.28 35.43
N ALA A 856 6.12 -45.90 34.91
CA ALA A 856 5.28 -46.81 35.68
C ALA A 856 6.05 -48.06 36.17
N SER A 857 7.10 -48.47 35.46
CA SER A 857 7.92 -49.63 35.82
C SER A 857 8.94 -49.36 36.94
N ILE A 858 9.23 -48.09 37.24
CA ILE A 858 10.21 -47.72 38.28
C ILE A 858 9.63 -47.95 39.68
N ARG A 859 10.35 -48.71 40.51
CA ARG A 859 10.01 -48.91 41.92
C ARG A 859 10.64 -47.81 42.77
N TYR A 860 9.80 -46.98 43.38
CA TYR A 860 10.21 -45.88 44.26
C TYR A 860 10.18 -46.33 45.73
N THR A 861 10.98 -45.65 46.57
CA THR A 861 10.96 -45.80 48.04
C THR A 861 10.66 -44.44 48.65
N GLY A 862 9.77 -44.39 49.63
CA GLY A 862 9.35 -43.11 50.21
C GLY A 862 8.25 -43.23 51.27
N PHE A 863 7.50 -42.14 51.44
CA PHE A 863 6.34 -42.05 52.35
C PHE A 863 5.08 -41.61 51.58
N ILE A 864 3.91 -41.91 52.16
CA ILE A 864 2.62 -41.43 51.65
C ILE A 864 2.30 -40.08 52.29
N ALA A 865 2.08 -39.03 51.48
CA ALA A 865 1.94 -37.67 51.96
C ALA A 865 0.79 -37.48 52.98
N GLN A 866 -0.34 -38.17 52.77
CA GLN A 866 -1.48 -38.19 53.69
C GLN A 866 -1.12 -38.79 55.05
N GLU A 867 -0.30 -39.85 55.07
CA GLU A 867 0.14 -40.49 56.32
C GLU A 867 1.11 -39.58 57.08
N VAL A 868 2.00 -38.88 56.37
CA VAL A 868 2.91 -37.89 56.97
C VAL A 868 2.12 -36.72 57.57
N ASP A 869 1.14 -36.18 56.84
CA ASP A 869 0.28 -35.09 57.33
C ASP A 869 -0.54 -35.52 58.57
N ALA A 870 -1.06 -36.75 58.57
CA ALA A 870 -1.75 -37.31 59.73
C ALA A 870 -0.80 -37.48 60.93
N ALA A 871 0.42 -37.97 60.73
CA ALA A 871 1.43 -38.10 61.77
C ALA A 871 1.82 -36.74 62.36
N ALA A 872 2.04 -35.73 61.51
CA ALA A 872 2.38 -34.37 61.92
C ALA A 872 1.25 -33.75 62.77
N LYS A 873 -0.01 -33.90 62.35
CA LYS A 873 -1.18 -33.45 63.13
C LYS A 873 -1.30 -34.18 64.47
N ALA A 874 -1.03 -35.48 64.51
CA ALA A 874 -1.13 -36.27 65.73
C ALA A 874 -0.09 -35.87 66.80
N THR A 875 1.04 -35.30 66.40
CA THR A 875 2.07 -34.78 67.31
C THR A 875 1.93 -33.29 67.58
N GLY A 876 0.95 -32.61 66.99
CA GLY A 876 0.81 -31.15 67.06
C GLY A 876 1.91 -30.40 66.30
N TYR A 877 2.58 -31.06 65.35
CA TYR A 877 3.70 -30.50 64.60
C TYR A 877 3.21 -29.94 63.26
N ASP A 878 3.33 -28.63 63.02
CA ASP A 878 3.03 -28.03 61.72
C ASP A 878 4.23 -28.18 60.77
N PHE A 879 4.38 -29.39 60.22
CA PHE A 879 5.54 -29.76 59.44
C PHE A 879 5.53 -29.12 58.03
N SER A 880 6.54 -28.29 57.76
CA SER A 880 6.77 -27.62 56.46
C SER A 880 7.03 -28.57 55.29
N GLY A 881 7.39 -29.82 55.58
CA GLY A 881 7.73 -30.82 54.57
C GLY A 881 6.54 -31.41 53.81
N VAL A 882 5.30 -31.16 54.25
CA VAL A 882 4.10 -31.53 53.50
C VAL A 882 3.61 -30.34 52.67
N ASP A 883 3.62 -30.50 51.35
CA ASP A 883 3.08 -29.51 50.43
C ASP A 883 1.56 -29.69 50.35
N LYS A 884 0.82 -28.76 50.97
CA LYS A 884 -0.65 -28.75 51.09
C LYS A 884 -1.21 -27.46 50.48
N ALA A 885 -2.22 -27.56 49.63
CA ALA A 885 -2.95 -26.38 49.17
C ALA A 885 -3.93 -25.89 50.25
N THR A 886 -4.09 -24.58 50.37
CA THR A 886 -4.94 -23.91 51.37
C THR A 886 -6.44 -24.21 51.23
N ASP A 887 -6.88 -24.72 50.08
CA ASP A 887 -8.28 -24.97 49.73
C ASP A 887 -8.67 -26.47 49.74
N GLY A 888 -7.72 -27.37 50.06
CA GLY A 888 -7.94 -28.82 50.09
C GLY A 888 -8.15 -29.47 48.72
N SER A 889 -8.00 -28.74 47.60
CA SER A 889 -8.29 -29.23 46.25
C SER A 889 -7.09 -29.85 45.51
N ALA A 890 -5.88 -29.73 46.07
CA ALA A 890 -4.64 -30.13 45.39
C ALA A 890 -4.11 -31.51 45.83
N MET A 891 -3.34 -32.14 44.94
CA MET A 891 -2.52 -33.30 45.28
C MET A 891 -1.47 -32.92 46.34
N LEU A 892 -1.32 -33.76 47.37
CA LEU A 892 -0.33 -33.57 48.44
C LEU A 892 1.06 -34.00 47.97
N GLY A 893 2.08 -33.22 48.32
CA GLY A 893 3.49 -33.50 48.03
C GLY A 893 4.37 -33.62 49.28
N LEU A 894 5.56 -34.20 49.14
CA LEU A 894 6.56 -34.27 50.21
C LEU A 894 7.88 -33.61 49.78
N ARG A 895 8.44 -32.81 50.69
CA ARG A 895 9.77 -32.18 50.56
C ARG A 895 10.76 -32.98 51.41
N TYR A 896 11.39 -34.01 50.82
CA TYR A 896 12.27 -34.93 51.54
C TYR A 896 13.44 -34.23 52.27
N ALA A 897 13.94 -33.10 51.77
CA ALA A 897 14.99 -32.33 52.44
C ALA A 897 14.55 -31.81 53.82
N GLU A 898 13.27 -31.50 54.02
CA GLU A 898 12.74 -30.99 55.29
C GLU A 898 12.75 -32.06 56.39
N PHE A 899 12.85 -33.36 56.05
CA PHE A 899 12.94 -34.45 57.03
C PHE A 899 14.31 -34.55 57.69
N VAL A 900 15.35 -33.93 57.12
CA VAL A 900 16.71 -33.95 57.68
C VAL A 900 16.72 -33.33 59.08
N VAL A 901 15.95 -32.27 59.32
CA VAL A 901 15.95 -31.56 60.61
C VAL A 901 15.26 -32.41 61.71
N PRO A 902 14.06 -32.99 61.50
CA PRO A 902 13.50 -34.00 62.41
C PRO A 902 14.40 -35.22 62.64
N LEU A 903 15.09 -35.71 61.60
CA LEU A 903 16.06 -36.81 61.73
C LEU A 903 17.20 -36.45 62.67
N VAL A 904 17.80 -35.27 62.51
CA VAL A 904 18.85 -34.78 63.42
C VAL A 904 18.31 -34.67 64.85
N LYS A 905 17.11 -34.13 65.04
CA LYS A 905 16.49 -34.02 66.36
C LYS A 905 16.23 -35.39 67.00
N ALA A 906 15.72 -36.34 66.23
CA ALA A 906 15.49 -37.70 66.71
C ALA A 906 16.78 -38.42 67.11
N MET A 907 17.86 -38.21 66.35
CA MET A 907 19.19 -38.74 66.70
C MET A 907 19.69 -38.14 68.02
N GLN A 908 19.52 -36.82 68.23
CA GLN A 908 19.85 -36.17 69.50
C GLN A 908 19.04 -36.75 70.67
N GLU A 909 17.73 -36.96 70.46
CA GLU A 909 16.85 -37.56 71.47
C GLU A 909 17.21 -39.02 71.78
N GLN A 910 17.51 -39.82 70.76
CA GLN A 910 17.98 -41.20 70.92
C GLN A 910 19.32 -41.26 71.67
N GLN A 911 20.26 -40.37 71.36
CA GLN A 911 21.56 -40.31 72.04
C GLN A 911 21.38 -40.07 73.55
N VAL A 912 20.50 -39.16 73.95
CA VAL A 912 20.17 -38.92 75.37
C VAL A 912 19.56 -40.16 76.04
N ILE A 913 18.75 -40.95 75.32
CA ILE A 913 18.19 -42.20 75.83
C ILE A 913 19.30 -43.24 76.01
N ILE A 914 20.21 -43.37 75.05
CA ILE A 914 21.35 -44.30 75.12
C ILE A 914 22.22 -43.98 76.33
N GLU A 915 22.63 -42.73 76.51
CA GLU A 915 23.44 -42.30 77.66
C GLU A 915 22.76 -42.60 79.00
N ARG A 916 21.44 -42.43 79.06
CA ARG A 916 20.65 -42.78 80.25
C ARG A 916 20.62 -44.28 80.50
N LEU A 917 20.50 -45.09 79.45
CA LEU A 917 20.52 -46.54 79.55
C LEU A 917 21.90 -47.05 79.96
N GLU A 918 22.98 -46.54 79.38
CA GLU A 918 24.36 -46.86 79.75
C GLU A 918 24.62 -46.54 81.23
N LYS A 919 24.21 -45.36 81.69
CA LYS A 919 24.30 -45.00 83.11
C LYS A 919 23.55 -45.99 84.00
N ARG A 920 22.33 -46.37 83.61
CA ARG A 920 21.52 -47.32 84.37
C ARG A 920 22.11 -48.73 84.37
N ILE A 921 22.70 -49.16 83.26
CA ILE A 921 23.42 -50.44 83.17
C ILE A 921 24.63 -50.41 84.10
N ALA A 922 25.45 -49.35 84.06
CA ALA A 922 26.59 -49.20 84.97
C ALA A 922 26.18 -49.20 86.45
N GLU A 923 25.06 -48.55 86.80
CA GLU A 923 24.50 -48.58 88.16
C GLU A 923 23.98 -49.97 88.58
N LEU A 924 23.49 -50.78 87.62
CA LEU A 924 23.04 -52.15 87.87
C LEU A 924 24.21 -53.14 87.94
N GLU A 925 25.27 -52.94 87.14
CA GLU A 925 26.51 -53.74 87.18
C GLU A 925 27.35 -53.47 88.43
N ALA A 926 27.21 -52.29 89.04
CA ALA A 926 27.86 -51.94 90.30
C ALA A 926 27.17 -52.54 91.54
N ARG A 927 26.02 -53.20 91.38
CA ARG A 927 25.29 -53.92 92.44
C ARG A 927 25.52 -55.41 92.32
#